data_AF-A0A560FTA6-F1
#
_entry.id   AF-A0A560FTA6-F1
#
_cell.length_a   1.000
_cell.length_b   1.000
_cell.length_c   1.000
_cell.angle_alpha   90.00
_cell.angle_beta   90.00
_cell.angle_gamma   90.00
#
_symmetry.space_group_name_H-M   'P 1'
#
loop_
_entity.id
_entity.type
_entity.pdbx_description
1 polymer ?
#
loop_
_entity_poly.entity_id
_entity_poly.type
_entity_poly.pdbx_seq_one_letter_code
_entity_poly.pdbx_strand_id
1 'polypeptide(L)'
;MLAVLAVAPMAAARDSLTLGLQLEPPGLDPTAEASAAIPAVVFPTVFEGLVHQGVGGTVQPLLATDWTVAPDGLTYTFHLRAGVRFQDGTGFDAETVKFSLERAIAPGSTNPQKVALSHIDHVDVIDPLTAAIHLKAPYGSLLQVLGWPAAVMVSPASAAGNVTHPVGTGPYTVADWQRGNAVTLARNPAYWGVPPHLASVTYRFIADPAAATAALKAGDIQGFPAFPAPEAIAALKADPRYTVDIAPSEGETLLALNNRRPPFDNVLVRRALSHAIDRQAIIQGAMFGYGDPIGSHYPPQNVGYVDLTGLYPHDVAKAKALLAQAGYPHGFTATLRVLPLPYAKRAAEIIAAQLAEAGVHVVLQDVEWATWISQVYGGHDFDMTIVAHVEPMDYDIYGRDDYYFGYRNPAYKALLAQLDATVDPARRLALLGDIQRTLADDAVNVFLFEYPYFGVWDARLRDIWLPTPVQLVDLATARFDDAGGNTGTGGGLSGAGGLAWLLGLAVLGAVALAAAKAGPRYVAGRLVVLLLTLLAASLAIFLVLQVIPGDPARVMMGLSADPAALAVLRHQMGLDVPAPQRYLAWLAGLARGDFGLSYTYRVDVGRLMAERLAVTLPLTLYAVLLSTLLAVALGTLAALGAVRGRRGGVVDALLNGVAQLLIAVPNFWAGTVLALVFAAGLHWFAAGGFPGWGGGLLPACKALTLPAIALAAPQAGILARVLRGELVAQMGQDYIRTARAKGLSLAQALLRHALPNACVPALTILGMQFSFLLAGGIIIENVFFLPGLGRLVFQAVAQRDLIVVQGVTVGLVFAVVVVTFLIDLANAAVDPRLTRGPRP
;
A
#
# COMPACT_ATOMS: atom_id res chain seq x y z
N MET A 1 18.95 60.02 5.19
CA MET A 1 17.81 59.69 4.32
C MET A 1 18.26 58.64 3.32
N LEU A 2 17.99 57.37 3.59
CA LEU A 2 18.07 56.27 2.61
C LEU A 2 17.15 55.18 3.16
N ALA A 3 15.90 55.25 2.74
CA ALA A 3 14.88 54.26 3.05
C ALA A 3 15.08 53.05 2.12
N VAL A 4 15.43 51.91 2.70
CA VAL A 4 15.38 50.62 2.01
C VAL A 4 13.92 50.19 1.98
N LEU A 5 13.32 50.23 0.80
CA LEU A 5 12.03 49.61 0.53
C LEU A 5 12.16 48.10 0.71
N ALA A 6 11.63 47.58 1.82
CA ALA A 6 11.39 46.17 1.99
C ALA A 6 10.25 45.76 1.06
N VAL A 7 10.58 45.21 -0.10
CA VAL A 7 9.63 44.43 -0.90
C VAL A 7 9.47 43.11 -0.17
N ALA A 8 8.33 42.92 0.52
CA ALA A 8 7.95 41.63 1.05
C ALA A 8 7.83 40.64 -0.12
N PRO A 9 8.44 39.45 -0.06
CA PRO A 9 8.22 38.43 -1.08
C PRO A 9 6.74 38.03 -1.00
N MET A 10 6.02 38.22 -2.11
CA MET A 10 4.68 37.65 -2.27
C MET A 10 4.87 36.13 -2.22
N ALA A 11 4.37 35.48 -1.16
CA ALA A 11 4.46 34.04 -1.02
C ALA A 11 3.70 33.40 -2.20
N ALA A 12 4.40 32.58 -3.00
CA ALA A 12 3.76 31.85 -4.08
C ALA A 12 2.74 30.85 -3.50
N ALA A 13 1.58 30.76 -4.16
CA ALA A 13 0.53 29.83 -3.81
C ALA A 13 1.07 28.41 -3.75
N ARG A 14 0.57 27.59 -2.82
CA ARG A 14 0.92 26.17 -2.80
C ARG A 14 0.31 25.50 -4.03
N ASP A 15 1.15 25.03 -4.94
CA ASP A 15 0.76 24.43 -6.22
C ASP A 15 0.95 22.89 -6.26
N SER A 16 1.30 22.29 -5.12
CA SER A 16 1.49 20.84 -4.98
C SER A 16 0.64 20.26 -3.85
N LEU A 17 0.02 19.12 -4.13
CA LEU A 17 -0.86 18.38 -3.22
C LEU A 17 -0.36 16.95 -3.04
N THR A 18 -0.17 16.50 -1.80
CA THR A 18 0.12 15.10 -1.48
C THR A 18 -1.09 14.47 -0.80
N LEU A 19 -1.66 13.45 -1.43
CA LEU A 19 -2.77 12.64 -0.92
C LEU A 19 -2.27 11.28 -0.42
N GLY A 20 -2.86 10.77 0.65
CA GLY A 20 -2.71 9.38 1.04
C GLY A 20 -3.61 8.48 0.19
N LEU A 21 -3.09 7.32 -0.21
CA LEU A 21 -3.84 6.25 -0.87
C LEU A 21 -3.55 4.94 -0.14
N GLN A 22 -4.58 4.19 0.26
CA GLN A 22 -4.38 3.02 1.10
C GLN A 22 -3.64 1.90 0.36
N LEU A 23 -4.08 1.60 -0.86
CA LEU A 23 -3.54 0.52 -1.68
C LEU A 23 -2.84 1.10 -2.91
N GLU A 24 -1.67 0.57 -3.25
CA GLU A 24 -1.06 0.83 -4.54
C GLU A 24 -1.87 0.19 -5.68
N PRO A 25 -2.14 0.91 -6.78
CA PRO A 25 -2.77 0.31 -7.94
C PRO A 25 -1.85 -0.75 -8.59
N PRO A 26 -2.34 -1.93 -9.00
CA PRO A 26 -1.52 -2.95 -9.66
C PRO A 26 -1.01 -2.49 -11.05
N GLY A 27 -1.82 -1.68 -11.74
CA GLY A 27 -1.50 -1.00 -13.00
C GLY A 27 -2.26 0.34 -13.07
N LEU A 28 -2.10 1.11 -14.14
CA LEU A 28 -2.78 2.40 -14.30
C LEU A 28 -3.83 2.42 -15.42
N ASP A 29 -4.16 1.27 -16.00
CA ASP A 29 -5.21 1.14 -17.03
C ASP A 29 -6.51 0.59 -16.43
N PRO A 30 -7.57 1.41 -16.28
CA PRO A 30 -8.85 0.96 -15.72
C PRO A 30 -9.62 0.02 -16.67
N THR A 31 -9.17 -0.13 -17.92
CA THR A 31 -9.71 -1.09 -18.90
C THR A 31 -9.00 -2.43 -18.87
N ALA A 32 -7.96 -2.60 -18.04
CA ALA A 32 -7.16 -3.82 -17.98
C ALA A 32 -7.38 -4.64 -16.70
N GLU A 33 -7.80 -4.02 -15.59
CA GLU A 33 -7.93 -4.68 -14.28
C GLU A 33 -9.00 -4.03 -13.39
N ALA A 34 -9.63 -4.81 -12.51
CA ALA A 34 -10.78 -4.40 -11.70
C ALA A 34 -10.43 -3.66 -10.40
N SER A 35 -9.14 -3.43 -10.09
CA SER A 35 -8.74 -2.87 -8.81
C SER A 35 -9.23 -1.42 -8.64
N ALA A 36 -9.95 -1.14 -7.54
CA ALA A 36 -10.47 0.18 -7.22
C ALA A 36 -9.39 1.25 -6.97
N ALA A 37 -8.15 0.84 -6.66
CA ALA A 37 -7.01 1.75 -6.54
C ALA A 37 -6.59 2.37 -7.89
N ILE A 38 -6.94 1.74 -9.02
CA ILE A 38 -6.66 2.25 -10.37
C ILE A 38 -7.46 3.53 -10.62
N PRO A 39 -8.81 3.48 -10.66
CA PRO A 39 -9.61 4.68 -10.93
C PRO A 39 -9.41 5.78 -9.90
N ALA A 40 -9.12 5.47 -8.64
CA ALA A 40 -8.79 6.47 -7.61
C ALA A 40 -7.61 7.40 -7.98
N VAL A 41 -6.70 6.92 -8.84
CA VAL A 41 -5.54 7.70 -9.32
C VAL A 41 -5.78 8.27 -10.71
N VAL A 42 -6.45 7.55 -11.61
CA VAL A 42 -6.46 7.85 -13.05
C VAL A 42 -7.79 8.31 -13.63
N PHE A 43 -8.91 8.23 -12.89
CA PHE A 43 -10.22 8.61 -13.39
C PHE A 43 -10.94 9.56 -12.41
N PRO A 44 -11.43 10.74 -12.86
CA PRO A 44 -11.32 11.33 -14.20
C PRO A 44 -10.04 12.17 -14.40
N THR A 45 -8.95 11.86 -13.69
CA THR A 45 -7.73 12.70 -13.64
C THR A 45 -6.80 12.54 -14.85
N VAL A 46 -6.65 11.32 -15.37
CA VAL A 46 -5.78 10.99 -16.51
C VAL A 46 -6.62 10.55 -17.70
N PHE A 47 -7.58 9.64 -17.47
CA PHE A 47 -8.54 9.16 -18.46
C PHE A 47 -9.90 9.83 -18.25
N GLU A 48 -10.65 9.98 -19.35
CA GLU A 48 -12.02 10.47 -19.35
C GLU A 48 -12.90 9.53 -20.20
N GLY A 49 -14.18 9.41 -19.86
CA GLY A 49 -15.18 8.69 -20.64
C GLY A 49 -16.00 9.63 -21.54
N LEU A 50 -16.90 9.05 -22.35
CA LEU A 50 -17.89 9.84 -23.09
C LEU A 50 -18.78 10.65 -22.14
N VAL A 51 -19.17 10.00 -21.06
CA VAL A 51 -20.00 10.54 -19.98
C VAL A 51 -19.34 10.21 -18.64
N HIS A 52 -19.81 10.82 -17.57
CA HIS A 52 -19.43 10.46 -16.20
C HIS A 52 -20.66 10.38 -15.30
N GLN A 53 -20.49 9.77 -14.12
CA GLN A 53 -21.53 9.74 -13.10
C GLN A 53 -21.36 10.94 -12.15
N GLY A 54 -22.42 11.71 -11.98
CA GLY A 54 -22.53 12.78 -11.00
C GLY A 54 -23.14 12.29 -9.68
N VAL A 55 -23.48 13.23 -8.79
CA VAL A 55 -24.16 12.93 -7.51
C VAL A 55 -25.40 12.06 -7.75
N GLY A 56 -25.55 11.00 -6.93
CA GLY A 56 -26.73 10.13 -6.94
C GLY A 56 -26.84 9.22 -8.17
N GLY A 57 -25.72 8.99 -8.88
CA GLY A 57 -25.64 8.08 -10.03
C GLY A 57 -26.20 8.65 -11.34
N THR A 58 -26.44 9.97 -11.39
CA THR A 58 -26.93 10.64 -12.60
C THR A 58 -25.86 10.70 -13.68
N VAL A 59 -26.21 10.38 -14.94
CA VAL A 59 -25.26 10.42 -16.06
C VAL A 59 -25.14 11.85 -16.59
N GLN A 60 -23.91 12.36 -16.68
CA GLN A 60 -23.60 13.72 -17.13
C GLN A 60 -22.64 13.72 -18.34
N PRO A 61 -22.73 14.71 -19.25
CA PRO A 61 -21.80 14.88 -20.36
C PRO A 61 -20.33 15.04 -19.92
N LEU A 62 -19.38 14.47 -20.67
CA LEU A 62 -17.93 14.67 -20.49
C LEU A 62 -17.24 14.96 -21.84
N LEU A 63 -16.70 13.91 -22.49
CA LEU A 63 -16.13 14.00 -23.83
C LEU A 63 -17.22 14.08 -24.91
N ALA A 64 -18.39 13.51 -24.65
CA ALA A 64 -19.61 13.80 -25.41
C ALA A 64 -20.29 15.05 -24.81
N THR A 65 -20.78 15.94 -25.68
CA THR A 65 -21.55 17.12 -25.26
C THR A 65 -23.01 16.77 -24.97
N ASP A 66 -23.55 15.81 -25.73
CA ASP A 66 -24.92 15.33 -25.64
C ASP A 66 -25.07 14.01 -26.42
N TRP A 67 -26.24 13.38 -26.30
CA TRP A 67 -26.58 12.15 -27.01
C TRP A 67 -28.08 12.05 -27.28
N THR A 68 -28.44 11.23 -28.26
CA THR A 68 -29.81 10.86 -28.58
C THR A 68 -29.99 9.35 -28.58
N VAL A 69 -31.16 8.87 -28.16
CA VAL A 69 -31.50 7.45 -28.13
C VAL A 69 -32.64 7.21 -29.12
N ALA A 70 -32.45 6.27 -30.05
CA ALA A 70 -33.48 5.90 -30.99
C ALA A 70 -34.71 5.31 -30.27
N PRO A 71 -35.94 5.48 -30.80
CA PRO A 71 -37.16 4.99 -30.15
C PRO A 71 -37.21 3.48 -29.87
N ASP A 72 -36.45 2.69 -30.64
CA ASP A 72 -36.30 1.25 -30.45
C ASP A 72 -35.30 0.88 -29.33
N GLY A 73 -34.57 1.85 -28.79
CA GLY A 73 -33.54 1.66 -27.78
C GLY A 73 -32.29 0.93 -28.28
N LEU A 74 -32.11 0.78 -29.60
CA LEU A 74 -31.00 0.01 -30.20
C LEU A 74 -29.84 0.87 -30.67
N THR A 75 -30.05 2.18 -30.87
CA THR A 75 -29.01 3.09 -31.34
C THR A 75 -28.87 4.30 -30.43
N TYR A 76 -27.64 4.58 -29.98
CA TYR A 76 -27.27 5.74 -29.19
C TYR A 76 -26.28 6.58 -29.99
N THR A 77 -26.66 7.80 -30.37
CA THR A 77 -25.81 8.71 -31.13
C THR A 77 -25.22 9.76 -30.20
N PHE A 78 -23.90 9.82 -30.11
CA PHE A 78 -23.15 10.77 -29.28
C PHE A 78 -22.51 11.86 -30.12
N HIS A 79 -22.66 13.11 -29.69
CA HIS A 79 -21.95 14.25 -30.26
C HIS A 79 -20.73 14.56 -29.42
N LEU A 80 -19.55 14.61 -30.05
CA LEU A 80 -18.25 14.68 -29.40
C LEU A 80 -17.73 16.11 -29.34
N ARG A 81 -16.98 16.40 -28.28
CA ARG A 81 -16.33 17.69 -28.10
C ARG A 81 -15.21 17.90 -29.12
N ALA A 82 -15.26 19.02 -29.82
CA ALA A 82 -14.21 19.41 -30.78
C ALA A 82 -12.91 19.82 -30.07
N GLY A 83 -11.77 19.54 -30.71
CA GLY A 83 -10.46 20.05 -30.30
C GLY A 83 -9.81 19.34 -29.11
N VAL A 84 -10.40 18.25 -28.61
CA VAL A 84 -9.81 17.42 -27.56
C VAL A 84 -8.60 16.67 -28.10
N ARG A 85 -7.55 16.59 -27.27
CA ARG A 85 -6.32 15.85 -27.57
C ARG A 85 -5.97 14.92 -26.42
N PHE A 86 -5.39 13.79 -26.77
CA PHE A 86 -4.65 12.96 -25.84
C PHE A 86 -3.36 13.65 -25.41
N GLN A 87 -2.82 13.20 -24.30
CA GLN A 87 -1.59 13.74 -23.70
C GLN A 87 -0.34 13.53 -24.57
N ASP A 88 -0.40 12.61 -25.55
CA ASP A 88 0.65 12.41 -26.57
C ASP A 88 0.48 13.32 -27.81
N GLY A 89 -0.55 14.16 -27.83
CA GLY A 89 -0.86 15.11 -28.89
C GLY A 89 -1.82 14.59 -29.98
N THR A 90 -2.14 13.29 -29.98
CA THR A 90 -3.12 12.70 -30.91
C THR A 90 -4.52 13.28 -30.67
N GLY A 91 -5.33 13.38 -31.73
CA GLY A 91 -6.69 13.91 -31.64
C GLY A 91 -7.65 12.89 -31.04
N PHE A 92 -8.66 13.37 -30.31
CA PHE A 92 -9.82 12.56 -29.91
C PHE A 92 -10.97 12.79 -30.89
N ASP A 93 -11.54 11.70 -31.40
CA ASP A 93 -12.59 11.68 -32.42
C ASP A 93 -13.45 10.40 -32.34
N ALA A 94 -14.44 10.28 -33.23
CA ALA A 94 -15.33 9.12 -33.29
C ALA A 94 -14.62 7.78 -33.60
N GLU A 95 -13.49 7.80 -34.32
CA GLU A 95 -12.66 6.60 -34.53
C GLU A 95 -12.06 6.08 -33.21
N THR A 96 -11.69 7.00 -32.31
CA THR A 96 -11.25 6.66 -30.97
C THR A 96 -12.37 5.98 -30.15
N VAL A 97 -13.60 6.49 -30.26
CA VAL A 97 -14.77 5.90 -29.59
C VAL A 97 -15.00 4.48 -30.08
N LYS A 98 -14.99 4.28 -31.40
CA LYS A 98 -15.11 2.97 -32.04
C LYS A 98 -14.04 2.01 -31.54
N PHE A 99 -12.78 2.39 -31.65
CA PHE A 99 -11.67 1.55 -31.19
C PHE A 99 -11.78 1.18 -29.71
N SER A 100 -12.07 2.14 -28.84
CA SER A 100 -12.11 1.93 -27.39
C SER A 100 -13.16 0.91 -26.98
N LEU A 101 -14.39 1.07 -27.50
CA LEU A 101 -15.52 0.22 -27.13
C LEU A 101 -15.44 -1.16 -27.81
N GLU A 102 -15.04 -1.23 -29.08
CA GLU A 102 -14.87 -2.50 -29.78
C GLU A 102 -13.70 -3.31 -29.19
N ARG A 103 -12.59 -2.66 -28.79
CA ARG A 103 -11.51 -3.30 -28.02
C ARG A 103 -12.04 -3.87 -26.70
N ALA A 104 -12.87 -3.13 -25.98
CA ALA A 104 -13.39 -3.55 -24.68
C ALA A 104 -14.27 -4.81 -24.76
N ILE A 105 -14.96 -5.04 -25.87
CA ILE A 105 -15.84 -6.21 -26.08
C ILE A 105 -15.18 -7.36 -26.86
N ALA A 106 -13.96 -7.17 -27.38
CA ALA A 106 -13.26 -8.15 -28.19
C ALA A 106 -13.09 -9.52 -27.47
N PRO A 107 -13.02 -10.65 -28.19
CA PRO A 107 -12.87 -11.98 -27.60
C PRO A 107 -11.73 -12.11 -26.58
N GLY A 108 -10.58 -11.48 -26.83
CA GLY A 108 -9.41 -11.45 -25.95
C GLY A 108 -9.35 -10.28 -24.96
N SER A 109 -10.40 -9.47 -24.84
CA SER A 109 -10.44 -8.32 -23.94
C SER A 109 -10.33 -8.74 -22.47
N THR A 110 -9.47 -8.05 -21.72
CA THR A 110 -9.31 -8.17 -20.26
C THR A 110 -10.15 -7.14 -19.49
N ASN A 111 -11.02 -6.40 -20.17
CA ASN A 111 -11.82 -5.36 -19.55
C ASN A 111 -12.71 -5.92 -18.43
N PRO A 112 -12.64 -5.39 -17.19
CA PRO A 112 -13.41 -5.91 -16.07
C PRO A 112 -14.93 -5.80 -16.29
N GLN A 113 -15.37 -4.89 -17.17
CA GLN A 113 -16.77 -4.67 -17.51
C GLN A 113 -17.15 -5.19 -18.90
N LYS A 114 -16.38 -6.16 -19.44
CA LYS A 114 -16.65 -6.78 -20.75
C LYS A 114 -18.08 -7.32 -20.86
N VAL A 115 -18.62 -7.94 -19.81
CA VAL A 115 -19.98 -8.50 -19.83
C VAL A 115 -21.01 -7.40 -20.01
N ALA A 116 -20.96 -6.34 -19.20
CA ALA A 116 -21.86 -5.20 -19.30
C ALA A 116 -21.74 -4.46 -20.65
N LEU A 117 -20.52 -4.35 -21.19
CA LEU A 117 -20.28 -3.72 -22.49
C LEU A 117 -20.67 -4.62 -23.67
N SER A 118 -20.73 -5.94 -23.51
CA SER A 118 -21.00 -6.89 -24.61
C SER A 118 -22.40 -6.80 -25.22
N HIS A 119 -23.29 -6.01 -24.64
CA HIS A 119 -24.56 -5.60 -25.25
C HIS A 119 -24.36 -4.73 -26.50
N ILE A 120 -23.21 -4.05 -26.59
CA ILE A 120 -22.78 -3.33 -27.79
C ILE A 120 -22.51 -4.36 -28.90
N ASP A 121 -23.07 -4.09 -30.08
CA ASP A 121 -22.82 -4.83 -31.30
C ASP A 121 -21.60 -4.26 -32.02
N HIS A 122 -21.65 -2.97 -32.40
CA HIS A 122 -20.57 -2.24 -33.05
C HIS A 122 -20.76 -0.73 -32.88
N VAL A 123 -19.75 0.05 -33.30
CA VAL A 123 -19.81 1.52 -33.32
C VAL A 123 -19.57 2.03 -34.73
N ASP A 124 -20.47 2.88 -35.23
CA ASP A 124 -20.35 3.56 -36.51
C ASP A 124 -19.77 4.97 -36.33
N VAL A 125 -18.80 5.31 -37.21
CA VAL A 125 -18.27 6.67 -37.35
C VAL A 125 -19.09 7.38 -38.41
N ILE A 126 -19.98 8.28 -37.98
CA ILE A 126 -20.82 9.07 -38.89
C ILE A 126 -19.97 10.20 -39.48
N ASP A 127 -19.24 10.90 -38.61
CA ASP A 127 -18.26 11.93 -38.93
C ASP A 127 -17.25 12.04 -37.76
N PRO A 128 -16.16 12.83 -37.86
CA PRO A 128 -15.14 12.90 -36.81
C PRO A 128 -15.65 13.26 -35.40
N LEU A 129 -16.80 13.93 -35.28
CA LEU A 129 -17.38 14.37 -34.01
C LEU A 129 -18.73 13.69 -33.71
N THR A 130 -19.10 12.65 -34.45
CA THR A 130 -20.37 11.93 -34.24
C THR A 130 -20.16 10.43 -34.32
N ALA A 131 -20.40 9.73 -33.20
CA ALA A 131 -20.32 8.27 -33.10
C ALA A 131 -21.69 7.68 -32.78
N ALA A 132 -22.10 6.63 -33.48
CA ALA A 132 -23.33 5.88 -33.22
C ALA A 132 -23.00 4.51 -32.64
N ILE A 133 -23.48 4.22 -31.43
CA ILE A 133 -23.33 2.92 -30.77
C ILE A 133 -24.59 2.10 -31.06
N HIS A 134 -24.41 0.92 -31.66
CA HIS A 134 -25.48 -0.01 -31.95
C HIS A 134 -25.47 -1.17 -30.95
N LEU A 135 -26.66 -1.56 -30.47
CA LEU A 135 -26.85 -2.62 -29.50
C LEU A 135 -27.48 -3.87 -30.12
N LYS A 136 -27.17 -5.04 -29.54
CA LYS A 136 -27.76 -6.34 -29.94
C LYS A 136 -29.22 -6.49 -29.52
N ALA A 137 -29.59 -5.81 -28.45
CA ALA A 137 -30.93 -5.73 -27.87
C ALA A 137 -31.04 -4.44 -27.04
N PRO A 138 -32.26 -3.95 -26.75
CA PRO A 138 -32.42 -2.78 -25.90
C PRO A 138 -31.74 -2.99 -24.55
N TYR A 139 -30.91 -2.03 -24.13
CA TYR A 139 -30.17 -2.08 -22.88
C TYR A 139 -30.23 -0.72 -22.19
N GLY A 140 -31.21 -0.52 -21.32
CA GLY A 140 -31.45 0.78 -20.67
C GLY A 140 -30.38 1.21 -19.68
N SER A 141 -29.44 0.33 -19.33
CA SER A 141 -28.31 0.62 -18.43
C SER A 141 -27.05 1.11 -19.16
N LEU A 142 -27.06 1.19 -20.50
CA LEU A 142 -25.86 1.52 -21.30
C LEU A 142 -25.19 2.82 -20.85
N LEU A 143 -25.95 3.91 -20.68
CA LEU A 143 -25.40 5.21 -20.30
C LEU A 143 -24.70 5.18 -18.94
N GLN A 144 -25.21 4.37 -18.01
CA GLN A 144 -24.61 4.20 -16.70
C GLN A 144 -23.29 3.43 -16.80
N VAL A 145 -23.28 2.35 -17.58
CA VAL A 145 -22.06 1.55 -17.86
C VAL A 145 -20.98 2.40 -18.54
N LEU A 146 -21.36 3.27 -19.48
CA LEU A 146 -20.42 4.19 -20.14
C LEU A 146 -19.86 5.27 -19.20
N GLY A 147 -20.48 5.50 -18.04
CA GLY A 147 -19.98 6.40 -17.01
C GLY A 147 -18.98 5.75 -16.03
N TRP A 148 -18.71 4.45 -16.18
CA TRP A 148 -17.76 3.73 -15.33
C TRP A 148 -16.30 3.89 -15.79
N PRO A 149 -15.31 3.75 -14.88
CA PRO A 149 -13.90 3.89 -15.22
C PRO A 149 -13.41 2.89 -16.28
N ALA A 150 -14.05 1.72 -16.37
CA ALA A 150 -13.69 0.71 -17.36
C ALA A 150 -14.16 1.05 -18.79
N ALA A 151 -14.94 2.11 -18.97
CA ALA A 151 -15.47 2.59 -20.24
C ALA A 151 -14.78 3.88 -20.74
N VAL A 152 -13.61 4.22 -20.21
CA VAL A 152 -12.82 5.37 -20.65
C VAL A 152 -12.36 5.27 -22.11
N MET A 153 -12.11 6.42 -22.73
CA MET A 153 -11.60 6.50 -24.10
C MET A 153 -10.09 6.27 -24.13
N VAL A 154 -9.66 5.33 -24.97
CA VAL A 154 -8.28 4.87 -25.08
C VAL A 154 -7.81 5.02 -26.53
N SER A 155 -6.67 5.69 -26.73
CA SER A 155 -6.05 5.81 -28.05
C SER A 155 -5.43 4.48 -28.51
N PRO A 156 -5.56 4.10 -29.80
CA PRO A 156 -4.85 2.94 -30.36
C PRO A 156 -3.34 2.98 -30.14
N ALA A 157 -2.74 4.17 -30.15
CA ALA A 157 -1.30 4.35 -30.01
C ALA A 157 -0.79 4.05 -28.58
N SER A 158 -1.62 4.26 -27.56
CA SER A 158 -1.23 4.10 -26.15
C SER A 158 -1.78 2.85 -25.48
N ALA A 159 -2.81 2.22 -26.04
CA ALA A 159 -3.56 1.11 -25.43
C ALA A 159 -2.69 -0.02 -24.85
N ALA A 160 -1.60 -0.38 -25.53
CA ALA A 160 -0.71 -1.46 -25.07
C ALA A 160 0.19 -1.04 -23.89
N GLY A 161 0.47 0.26 -23.73
CA GLY A 161 1.36 0.81 -22.70
C GLY A 161 0.65 1.36 -21.46
N ASN A 162 -0.67 1.56 -21.51
CA ASN A 162 -1.40 2.28 -20.48
C ASN A 162 -1.32 1.69 -19.06
N VAL A 163 -1.03 0.39 -18.94
CA VAL A 163 -0.82 -0.27 -17.64
C VAL A 163 0.32 0.37 -16.85
N THR A 164 1.34 0.90 -17.53
CA THR A 164 2.52 1.54 -16.91
C THR A 164 2.69 3.00 -17.28
N HIS A 165 2.31 3.38 -18.49
CA HIS A 165 2.41 4.73 -19.05
C HIS A 165 1.05 5.16 -19.63
N PRO A 166 0.05 5.45 -18.77
CA PRO A 166 -1.28 5.83 -19.23
C PRO A 166 -1.25 7.15 -20.00
N VAL A 167 -1.95 7.16 -21.13
CA VAL A 167 -2.19 8.34 -21.96
C VAL A 167 -3.69 8.48 -22.15
N GLY A 168 -4.27 9.50 -21.53
CA GLY A 168 -5.69 9.85 -21.69
C GLY A 168 -5.87 11.29 -22.17
N THR A 169 -7.06 11.85 -21.96
CA THR A 169 -7.43 13.23 -22.32
C THR A 169 -7.53 14.15 -21.10
N GLY A 170 -7.35 13.61 -19.90
CA GLY A 170 -7.66 14.26 -18.63
C GLY A 170 -6.72 15.41 -18.21
N PRO A 171 -7.07 16.09 -17.10
CA PRO A 171 -6.40 17.28 -16.59
C PRO A 171 -4.95 17.07 -16.11
N TYR A 172 -4.54 15.83 -15.84
CA TYR A 172 -3.19 15.50 -15.38
C TYR A 172 -2.58 14.34 -16.18
N THR A 173 -1.25 14.34 -16.28
CA THR A 173 -0.44 13.26 -16.84
C THR A 173 0.33 12.55 -15.72
N VAL A 174 0.64 11.26 -15.90
CA VAL A 174 1.51 10.55 -14.95
C VAL A 174 2.96 10.96 -15.19
N ALA A 175 3.56 11.62 -14.20
CA ALA A 175 4.93 12.12 -14.27
C ALA A 175 5.95 11.10 -13.76
N ASP A 176 5.64 10.42 -12.65
CA ASP A 176 6.50 9.41 -12.04
C ASP A 176 5.68 8.37 -11.28
N TRP A 177 6.15 7.12 -11.27
CA TRP A 177 5.59 6.07 -10.44
C TRP A 177 6.72 5.27 -9.78
N GLN A 178 6.92 5.56 -8.50
CA GLN A 178 7.82 4.82 -7.64
C GLN A 178 7.02 3.68 -7.02
N ARG A 179 7.10 2.50 -7.64
CA ARG A 179 6.42 1.28 -7.19
C ARG A 179 6.59 1.10 -5.69
N GLY A 180 5.54 0.76 -4.95
CA GLY A 180 5.50 0.61 -3.48
C GLY A 180 5.68 1.89 -2.65
N ASN A 181 5.81 3.06 -3.28
CA ASN A 181 5.96 4.35 -2.59
C ASN A 181 4.86 5.36 -2.97
N ALA A 182 4.82 5.81 -4.21
CA ALA A 182 3.91 6.86 -4.66
C ALA A 182 3.76 6.93 -6.19
N VAL A 183 2.64 7.48 -6.65
CA VAL A 183 2.42 7.96 -8.03
C VAL A 183 2.35 9.48 -7.99
N THR A 184 3.08 10.15 -8.88
CA THR A 184 3.04 11.61 -9.05
C THR A 184 2.44 11.95 -10.40
N LEU A 185 1.43 12.81 -10.37
CA LEU A 185 0.79 13.42 -11.51
C LEU A 185 1.31 14.84 -11.70
N ALA A 186 1.42 15.27 -12.96
CA ALA A 186 1.71 16.63 -13.35
C ALA A 186 0.54 17.20 -14.15
N ARG A 187 0.31 18.51 -14.04
CA ARG A 187 -0.73 19.19 -14.82
C ARG A 187 -0.55 18.94 -16.31
N ASN A 188 -1.63 18.61 -17.02
CA ASN A 188 -1.66 18.57 -18.48
C ASN A 188 -1.81 20.00 -19.02
N PRO A 189 -0.77 20.61 -19.63
CA PRO A 189 -0.85 21.97 -20.14
C PRO A 189 -1.75 22.11 -21.38
N ALA A 190 -2.05 20.99 -22.05
CA ALA A 190 -2.89 20.94 -23.24
C ALA A 190 -4.31 20.42 -22.93
N TYR A 191 -4.72 20.44 -21.66
CA TYR A 191 -6.06 20.00 -21.27
C TYR A 191 -7.12 20.85 -21.96
N TRP A 192 -8.15 20.19 -22.50
CA TRP A 192 -9.20 20.83 -23.29
C TRP A 192 -10.16 21.66 -22.42
N GLY A 193 -10.29 21.32 -21.14
CA GLY A 193 -11.16 21.98 -20.17
C GLY A 193 -10.47 23.13 -19.46
N VAL A 194 -10.91 23.42 -18.22
CA VAL A 194 -10.26 24.42 -17.37
C VAL A 194 -8.93 23.84 -16.87
N PRO A 195 -7.78 24.51 -17.11
CA PRO A 195 -6.49 24.03 -16.61
C PRO A 195 -6.50 23.92 -15.08
N PRO A 196 -6.01 22.81 -14.50
CA PRO A 196 -6.02 22.65 -13.06
C PRO A 196 -5.21 23.72 -12.33
N HIS A 197 -5.61 24.05 -11.10
CA HIS A 197 -4.88 25.03 -10.28
C HIS A 197 -3.58 24.44 -9.70
N LEU A 198 -3.53 23.13 -9.44
CA LEU A 198 -2.36 22.44 -8.92
C LEU A 198 -1.41 22.07 -10.07
N ALA A 199 -0.11 22.30 -9.89
CA ALA A 199 0.92 21.91 -10.84
C ALA A 199 1.26 20.42 -10.71
N SER A 200 1.15 19.86 -9.50
CA SER A 200 1.45 18.44 -9.24
C SER A 200 0.59 17.86 -8.12
N VAL A 201 0.22 16.59 -8.27
CA VAL A 201 -0.48 15.80 -7.26
C VAL A 201 0.28 14.50 -7.02
N THR A 202 0.62 14.19 -5.78
CA THR A 202 1.27 12.93 -5.41
C THR A 202 0.34 12.07 -4.57
N TYR A 203 0.06 10.85 -5.02
CA TYR A 203 -0.61 9.81 -4.24
C TYR A 203 0.43 8.94 -3.55
N ARG A 204 0.55 9.07 -2.23
CA ARG A 204 1.48 8.29 -1.40
C ARG A 204 0.79 7.05 -0.83
N PHE A 205 1.42 5.89 -0.98
CA PHE A 205 0.85 4.61 -0.56
C PHE A 205 1.03 4.35 0.95
N ILE A 206 -0.06 4.37 1.70
CA ILE A 206 -0.10 4.22 3.16
C ILE A 206 -1.20 3.23 3.54
N ALA A 207 -0.85 1.94 3.60
CA ALA A 207 -1.80 0.87 3.91
C ALA A 207 -2.25 0.84 5.38
N ASP A 208 -1.38 1.26 6.30
CA ASP A 208 -1.62 1.18 7.75
C ASP A 208 -2.44 2.38 8.28
N PRO A 209 -3.57 2.15 8.98
CA PRO A 209 -4.41 3.24 9.47
C PRO A 209 -3.76 4.17 10.50
N ALA A 210 -2.91 3.64 11.39
CA ALA A 210 -2.22 4.45 12.38
C ALA A 210 -1.19 5.39 11.71
N ALA A 211 -0.50 4.89 10.69
CA ALA A 211 0.41 5.66 9.87
C ALA A 211 -0.28 6.73 9.03
N ALA A 212 -1.43 6.41 8.45
CA ALA A 212 -2.24 7.39 7.73
C ALA A 212 -2.63 8.55 8.67
N THR A 213 -3.06 8.21 9.89
CA THR A 213 -3.38 9.20 10.94
C THR A 213 -2.16 10.04 11.31
N ALA A 214 -0.99 9.42 11.50
CA ALA A 214 0.24 10.14 11.84
C ALA A 214 0.72 11.05 10.71
N ALA A 215 0.64 10.58 9.46
CA ALA A 215 1.04 11.35 8.27
C ALA A 215 0.16 12.58 8.05
N LEU A 216 -1.17 12.47 8.25
CA LEU A 216 -2.07 13.63 8.25
C LEU A 216 -1.72 14.61 9.37
N LYS A 217 -1.54 14.13 10.61
CA LYS A 217 -1.24 14.96 11.79
C LYS A 217 0.07 15.73 11.68
N ALA A 218 1.09 15.10 11.09
CA ALA A 218 2.38 15.72 10.83
C ALA A 218 2.37 16.67 9.61
N GLY A 219 1.31 16.64 8.79
CA GLY A 219 1.22 17.42 7.55
C GLY A 219 2.02 16.84 6.38
N ASP A 220 2.47 15.58 6.47
CA ASP A 220 3.18 14.86 5.41
C ASP A 220 2.27 14.63 4.19
N ILE A 221 0.97 14.47 4.43
CA ILE A 221 -0.10 14.46 3.43
C ILE A 221 -1.15 15.51 3.80
N GLN A 222 -1.82 16.07 2.80
CA GLN A 222 -2.84 17.13 2.95
C GLN A 222 -4.25 16.61 2.70
N GLY A 223 -4.39 15.34 2.33
CA GLY A 223 -5.69 14.71 2.29
C GLY A 223 -5.59 13.21 2.21
N PHE A 224 -6.70 12.54 2.49
CA PHE A 224 -6.88 11.11 2.32
C PHE A 224 -8.33 10.89 1.87
N PRO A 225 -8.55 10.54 0.59
CA PRO A 225 -9.90 10.43 0.02
C PRO A 225 -10.77 9.34 0.65
N ALA A 226 -10.16 8.20 0.97
CA ALA A 226 -10.78 7.07 1.65
C ALA A 226 -9.98 6.71 2.91
N PHE A 227 -10.08 7.56 3.93
CA PHE A 227 -9.28 7.47 5.13
C PHE A 227 -9.58 6.19 5.93
N PRO A 228 -8.58 5.34 6.22
CA PRO A 228 -8.82 3.97 6.67
C PRO A 228 -8.98 3.80 8.20
N ALA A 229 -9.05 4.90 8.96
CA ALA A 229 -9.12 4.87 10.44
C ALA A 229 -10.42 5.53 10.97
N PRO A 230 -11.58 4.84 10.92
CA PRO A 230 -12.85 5.40 11.40
C PRO A 230 -12.79 5.84 12.87
N GLU A 231 -12.00 5.17 13.72
CA GLU A 231 -11.75 5.52 15.12
C GLU A 231 -11.16 6.92 15.31
N ALA A 232 -10.41 7.42 14.32
CA ALA A 232 -9.74 8.70 14.40
C ALA A 232 -10.62 9.86 13.89
N ILE A 233 -11.74 9.57 13.23
CA ILE A 233 -12.60 10.57 12.58
C ILE A 233 -13.15 11.58 13.57
N ALA A 234 -13.63 11.13 14.74
CA ALA A 234 -14.15 12.04 15.77
C ALA A 234 -13.09 13.06 16.24
N ALA A 235 -11.85 12.60 16.42
CA ALA A 235 -10.74 13.47 16.81
C ALA A 235 -10.30 14.40 15.67
N LEU A 236 -10.29 13.93 14.42
CA LEU A 236 -9.94 14.73 13.25
C LEU A 236 -11.00 15.80 12.96
N LYS A 237 -12.28 15.48 13.12
CA LYS A 237 -13.40 16.42 12.96
C LYS A 237 -13.39 17.54 14.01
N ALA A 238 -12.85 17.25 15.20
CA ALA A 238 -12.69 18.24 16.27
C ALA A 238 -11.45 19.14 16.08
N ASP A 239 -10.51 18.76 15.21
CA ASP A 239 -9.29 19.54 14.95
C ASP A 239 -9.53 20.52 13.79
N PRO A 240 -9.45 21.85 14.02
CA PRO A 240 -9.77 22.86 13.01
C PRO A 240 -8.81 22.89 11.82
N ARG A 241 -7.70 22.13 11.87
CA ARG A 241 -6.78 21.97 10.73
C ARG A 241 -7.36 21.08 9.64
N TYR A 242 -8.42 20.33 9.90
CA TYR A 242 -9.00 19.40 8.94
C TYR A 242 -10.47 19.71 8.63
N THR A 243 -10.85 19.40 7.40
CA THR A 243 -12.24 19.21 7.00
C THR A 243 -12.44 17.70 6.81
N VAL A 244 -13.51 17.18 7.39
CA VAL A 244 -13.87 15.77 7.28
C VAL A 244 -15.19 15.66 6.56
N ASP A 245 -15.15 15.07 5.37
CA ASP A 245 -16.31 14.71 4.58
C ASP A 245 -16.62 13.23 4.82
N ILE A 246 -17.85 12.96 5.26
CA ILE A 246 -18.35 11.60 5.40
C ILE A 246 -19.34 11.42 4.26
N ALA A 247 -18.91 10.69 3.25
CA ALA A 247 -19.69 10.48 2.04
C ALA A 247 -20.31 9.07 2.06
N PRO A 248 -21.52 8.92 1.51
CA PRO A 248 -22.05 7.59 1.20
C PRO A 248 -21.12 6.85 0.22
N SER A 249 -21.23 5.53 0.10
CA SER A 249 -20.57 4.74 -0.93
C SER A 249 -21.50 3.69 -1.52
N GLU A 250 -21.09 3.04 -2.60
CA GLU A 250 -21.76 1.84 -3.11
C GLU A 250 -21.37 0.60 -2.30
N GLY A 251 -21.16 0.76 -0.99
CA GLY A 251 -20.56 -0.22 -0.10
C GLY A 251 -21.60 -1.02 0.66
N GLU A 252 -22.38 -1.91 0.05
CA GLU A 252 -23.43 -2.67 0.74
C GLU A 252 -22.81 -3.74 1.65
N THR A 253 -22.71 -3.42 2.93
CA THR A 253 -22.21 -4.35 3.94
C THR A 253 -23.34 -5.30 4.34
N LEU A 254 -23.08 -6.59 4.14
CA LEU A 254 -24.05 -7.65 4.41
C LEU A 254 -23.42 -8.79 5.23
N LEU A 255 -24.27 -9.47 5.99
CA LEU A 255 -24.01 -10.81 6.48
C LEU A 255 -24.58 -11.77 5.43
N ALA A 256 -23.69 -12.27 4.57
CA ALA A 256 -24.02 -13.20 3.51
C ALA A 256 -24.38 -14.56 4.08
N LEU A 257 -25.45 -15.17 3.56
CA LEU A 257 -25.94 -16.48 3.98
C LEU A 257 -25.82 -17.46 2.81
N ASN A 258 -25.31 -18.67 3.04
CA ASN A 258 -25.26 -19.67 1.98
C ASN A 258 -26.64 -20.30 1.75
N ASN A 259 -27.42 -19.75 0.82
CA ASN A 259 -28.79 -20.16 0.52
C ASN A 259 -28.88 -21.59 -0.04
N ARG A 260 -27.75 -22.25 -0.34
CA ARG A 260 -27.67 -23.65 -0.77
C ARG A 260 -27.62 -24.65 0.39
N ARG A 261 -27.28 -24.19 1.60
CA ARG A 261 -26.99 -25.07 2.74
C ARG A 261 -28.09 -24.96 3.80
N PRO A 262 -28.61 -26.09 4.30
CA PRO A 262 -29.39 -26.09 5.53
C PRO A 262 -28.60 -25.49 6.70
N PRO A 263 -29.21 -24.67 7.57
CA PRO A 263 -30.62 -24.28 7.58
C PRO A 263 -30.97 -23.01 6.76
N PHE A 264 -30.00 -22.42 6.05
CA PHE A 264 -30.15 -21.13 5.36
C PHE A 264 -30.89 -21.21 4.02
N ASP A 265 -31.13 -22.42 3.49
CA ASP A 265 -32.04 -22.67 2.37
C ASP A 265 -33.51 -22.35 2.74
N ASN A 266 -33.86 -22.38 4.03
CA ASN A 266 -35.18 -22.01 4.52
C ASN A 266 -35.32 -20.49 4.76
N VAL A 267 -36.25 -19.85 4.05
CA VAL A 267 -36.52 -18.41 4.17
C VAL A 267 -36.94 -17.97 5.58
N LEU A 268 -37.62 -18.82 6.35
CA LEU A 268 -38.01 -18.50 7.73
C LEU A 268 -36.79 -18.34 8.64
N VAL A 269 -35.73 -19.15 8.41
CA VAL A 269 -34.46 -19.02 9.13
C VAL A 269 -33.80 -17.70 8.79
N ARG A 270 -33.69 -17.34 7.50
CA ARG A 270 -33.06 -16.08 7.09
C ARG A 270 -33.80 -14.84 7.60
N ARG A 271 -35.14 -14.88 7.61
CA ARG A 271 -35.99 -13.84 8.22
C ARG A 271 -35.80 -13.76 9.72
N ALA A 272 -35.65 -14.90 10.40
CA ALA A 272 -35.35 -14.92 11.83
C ALA A 272 -34.00 -14.26 12.15
N LEU A 273 -32.95 -14.59 11.38
CA LEU A 273 -31.64 -13.95 11.54
C LEU A 273 -31.73 -12.43 11.29
N SER A 274 -32.50 -12.00 10.30
CA SER A 274 -32.71 -10.57 10.02
C SER A 274 -33.40 -9.83 11.17
N HIS A 275 -34.32 -10.48 11.88
CA HIS A 275 -34.95 -9.94 13.10
C HIS A 275 -34.03 -9.97 14.32
N ALA A 276 -33.10 -10.94 14.41
CA ALA A 276 -32.19 -11.06 15.54
C ALA A 276 -31.12 -9.96 15.56
N ILE A 277 -30.85 -9.31 14.43
CA ILE A 277 -29.78 -8.33 14.29
C ILE A 277 -30.24 -6.91 14.60
N ASP A 278 -29.51 -6.22 15.48
CA ASP A 278 -29.57 -4.77 15.67
C ASP A 278 -28.46 -4.10 14.84
N ARG A 279 -28.86 -3.53 13.71
CA ARG A 279 -27.96 -2.84 12.77
C ARG A 279 -27.28 -1.63 13.40
N GLN A 280 -27.97 -0.88 14.25
CA GLN A 280 -27.41 0.32 14.86
C GLN A 280 -26.32 -0.04 15.87
N ALA A 281 -26.53 -1.08 16.69
CA ALA A 281 -25.49 -1.58 17.58
C ALA A 281 -24.24 -2.04 16.80
N ILE A 282 -24.42 -2.68 15.63
CA ILE A 282 -23.30 -3.06 14.76
C ILE A 282 -22.58 -1.82 14.21
N ILE A 283 -23.29 -0.83 13.67
CA ILE A 283 -22.70 0.42 13.16
C ILE A 283 -21.91 1.14 14.27
N GLN A 284 -22.45 1.19 15.49
CA GLN A 284 -21.76 1.79 16.63
C GLN A 284 -20.47 1.05 17.00
N GLY A 285 -20.51 -0.28 17.15
CA GLY A 285 -19.33 -1.03 17.58
C GLY A 285 -18.29 -1.28 16.48
N ALA A 286 -18.75 -1.50 15.24
CA ALA A 286 -17.88 -1.83 14.11
C ALA A 286 -17.42 -0.61 13.31
N MET A 287 -18.16 0.49 13.34
CA MET A 287 -17.86 1.69 12.55
C MET A 287 -17.89 2.99 13.36
N PHE A 288 -17.93 2.92 14.70
CA PHE A 288 -17.96 4.09 15.58
C PHE A 288 -19.14 5.04 15.30
N GLY A 289 -20.26 4.48 14.85
CA GLY A 289 -21.49 5.24 14.57
C GLY A 289 -21.55 5.81 13.16
N TYR A 290 -20.59 5.50 12.28
CA TYR A 290 -20.60 5.94 10.89
C TYR A 290 -21.14 4.84 9.94
N GLY A 291 -22.05 5.23 9.06
CA GLY A 291 -22.71 4.33 8.10
C GLY A 291 -24.22 4.34 8.31
N ASP A 292 -24.97 4.07 7.24
CA ASP A 292 -26.43 4.13 7.23
C ASP A 292 -27.02 2.72 7.10
N PRO A 293 -28.07 2.37 7.87
CA PRO A 293 -28.68 1.05 7.77
C PRO A 293 -29.33 0.84 6.40
N ILE A 294 -29.20 -0.37 5.85
CA ILE A 294 -29.83 -0.74 4.57
C ILE A 294 -30.79 -1.92 4.75
N GLY A 295 -31.90 -1.88 3.99
CA GLY A 295 -32.94 -2.92 4.00
C GLY A 295 -32.90 -3.87 2.81
N SER A 296 -32.07 -3.56 1.81
CA SER A 296 -31.84 -4.35 0.59
C SER A 296 -30.42 -4.09 0.08
N HIS A 297 -30.01 -4.78 -1.00
CA HIS A 297 -28.73 -4.54 -1.67
C HIS A 297 -28.84 -3.31 -2.58
N TYR A 298 -29.02 -2.14 -1.97
CA TYR A 298 -29.17 -0.88 -2.69
C TYR A 298 -28.82 0.30 -1.79
N PRO A 299 -27.88 1.17 -2.19
CA PRO A 299 -27.44 2.30 -1.38
C PRO A 299 -28.49 3.43 -1.29
N PRO A 300 -28.71 4.02 -0.10
CA PRO A 300 -29.65 5.12 0.16
C PRO A 300 -29.53 6.36 -0.74
N GLN A 301 -28.32 6.69 -1.22
CA GLN A 301 -28.05 7.89 -2.02
C GLN A 301 -28.60 7.82 -3.46
N ASN A 302 -28.94 6.63 -3.94
CA ASN A 302 -29.30 6.42 -5.35
C ASN A 302 -30.79 6.74 -5.59
N VAL A 303 -31.11 7.38 -6.72
CA VAL A 303 -32.48 7.89 -7.07
C VAL A 303 -33.57 6.80 -7.08
N GLY A 304 -33.19 5.51 -7.15
CA GLY A 304 -34.09 4.36 -7.10
C GLY A 304 -34.29 3.73 -5.71
N TYR A 305 -33.67 4.25 -4.66
CA TYR A 305 -33.68 3.62 -3.33
C TYR A 305 -35.09 3.51 -2.73
N VAL A 306 -35.37 2.35 -2.14
CA VAL A 306 -36.58 2.08 -1.35
C VAL A 306 -36.17 1.75 0.07
N ASP A 307 -36.62 2.56 1.04
CA ASP A 307 -36.36 2.28 2.45
C ASP A 307 -37.13 1.04 2.91
N LEU A 308 -36.38 -0.04 3.12
CA LEU A 308 -36.86 -1.34 3.59
C LEU A 308 -36.26 -1.70 4.96
N THR A 309 -35.60 -0.76 5.63
CA THR A 309 -34.94 -0.99 6.93
C THR A 309 -35.94 -1.40 8.02
N GLY A 310 -37.20 -0.99 7.88
CA GLY A 310 -38.31 -1.36 8.77
C GLY A 310 -38.95 -2.72 8.50
N LEU A 311 -38.53 -3.49 7.47
CA LEU A 311 -39.13 -4.79 7.16
C LEU A 311 -38.82 -5.85 8.24
N TYR A 312 -37.60 -5.80 8.78
CA TYR A 312 -37.13 -6.65 9.87
C TYR A 312 -36.62 -5.80 11.04
N PRO A 313 -37.52 -5.24 11.87
CA PRO A 313 -37.13 -4.58 13.10
C PRO A 313 -36.42 -5.57 14.03
N HIS A 314 -35.50 -5.08 14.85
CA HIS A 314 -34.81 -5.91 15.84
C HIS A 314 -35.83 -6.46 16.85
N ASP A 315 -36.05 -7.77 16.83
CA ASP A 315 -37.02 -8.50 17.64
C ASP A 315 -36.57 -9.95 17.85
N VAL A 316 -35.85 -10.19 18.95
CA VAL A 316 -35.33 -11.50 19.33
C VAL A 316 -36.45 -12.52 19.59
N ALA A 317 -37.61 -12.09 20.09
CA ALA A 317 -38.73 -12.98 20.36
C ALA A 317 -39.36 -13.50 19.05
N LYS A 318 -39.55 -12.61 18.07
CA LYS A 318 -40.00 -12.98 16.72
C LYS A 318 -38.98 -13.84 16.00
N ALA A 319 -37.68 -13.57 16.15
CA ALA A 319 -36.63 -14.43 15.62
C ALA A 319 -36.74 -15.86 16.16
N LYS A 320 -36.87 -16.05 17.48
CA LYS A 320 -37.07 -17.37 18.10
C LYS A 320 -38.34 -18.07 17.60
N ALA A 321 -39.44 -17.34 17.46
CA ALA A 321 -40.69 -17.88 16.95
C ALA A 321 -40.56 -18.38 15.50
N LEU A 322 -39.88 -17.62 14.64
CA LEU A 322 -39.60 -18.02 13.25
C LEU A 322 -38.64 -19.21 13.17
N LEU A 323 -37.60 -19.26 14.02
CA LEU A 323 -36.72 -20.43 14.12
C LEU A 323 -37.49 -21.68 14.55
N ALA A 324 -38.36 -21.56 15.54
CA ALA A 324 -39.21 -22.68 15.97
C ALA A 324 -40.15 -23.16 14.85
N GLN A 325 -40.80 -22.25 14.11
CA GLN A 325 -41.62 -22.57 12.94
C GLN A 325 -40.80 -23.24 11.82
N ALA A 326 -39.54 -22.86 11.67
CA ALA A 326 -38.61 -23.44 10.72
C ALA A 326 -38.05 -24.81 11.14
N GLY A 327 -38.41 -25.32 12.34
CA GLY A 327 -37.93 -26.61 12.86
C GLY A 327 -36.73 -26.52 13.80
N TYR A 328 -36.33 -25.32 14.23
CA TYR A 328 -35.18 -25.06 15.12
C TYR A 328 -35.60 -24.39 16.44
N PRO A 329 -36.46 -25.02 17.27
CA PRO A 329 -36.96 -24.41 18.52
C PRO A 329 -35.88 -24.18 19.58
N HIS A 330 -34.73 -24.88 19.46
CA HIS A 330 -33.55 -24.72 20.32
C HIS A 330 -32.39 -24.05 19.57
N GLY A 331 -32.66 -23.49 18.39
CA GLY A 331 -31.65 -22.93 17.49
C GLY A 331 -30.71 -23.98 16.90
N PHE A 332 -29.53 -23.55 16.48
CA PHE A 332 -28.51 -24.37 15.82
C PHE A 332 -27.12 -23.72 15.94
N THR A 333 -26.08 -24.48 15.60
CA THR A 333 -24.72 -23.96 15.48
C THR A 333 -24.40 -23.66 14.02
N ALA A 334 -23.76 -22.53 13.75
CA ALA A 334 -23.27 -22.17 12.42
C ALA A 334 -21.88 -21.55 12.50
N THR A 335 -21.15 -21.60 11.39
CA THR A 335 -19.83 -20.97 11.26
C THR A 335 -19.95 -19.57 10.63
N LEU A 336 -19.13 -18.63 11.08
CA LEU A 336 -18.97 -17.33 10.43
C LEU A 336 -17.51 -17.19 10.01
N ARG A 337 -17.26 -17.22 8.71
CA ARG A 337 -15.92 -17.00 8.16
C ARG A 337 -15.64 -15.51 8.04
N VAL A 338 -14.68 -15.02 8.81
CA VAL A 338 -14.41 -13.60 9.01
C VAL A 338 -13.20 -13.17 8.19
N LEU A 339 -13.40 -12.17 7.32
CA LEU A 339 -12.34 -11.51 6.56
C LEU A 339 -11.37 -10.77 7.50
N PRO A 340 -10.08 -10.60 7.12
CA PRO A 340 -9.10 -9.89 7.94
C PRO A 340 -9.25 -8.37 7.81
N LEU A 341 -10.50 -7.88 7.80
CA LEU A 341 -10.87 -6.48 7.68
C LEU A 341 -11.38 -5.96 9.03
N PRO A 342 -10.92 -4.78 9.50
CA PRO A 342 -11.27 -4.28 10.82
C PRO A 342 -12.79 -4.15 11.09
N TYR A 343 -13.58 -3.75 10.09
CA TYR A 343 -15.04 -3.66 10.24
C TYR A 343 -15.67 -5.06 10.36
N ALA A 344 -15.20 -6.03 9.58
CA ALA A 344 -15.74 -7.39 9.57
C ALA A 344 -15.45 -8.11 10.89
N LYS A 345 -14.24 -7.97 11.44
CA LYS A 345 -13.88 -8.56 12.74
C LYS A 345 -14.73 -8.03 13.89
N ARG A 346 -14.89 -6.70 13.97
CA ARG A 346 -15.71 -6.06 15.01
C ARG A 346 -17.20 -6.40 14.86
N ALA A 347 -17.71 -6.37 13.64
CA ALA A 347 -19.10 -6.75 13.36
C ALA A 347 -19.38 -8.22 13.69
N ALA A 348 -18.43 -9.12 13.42
CA ALA A 348 -18.56 -10.56 13.67
C ALA A 348 -18.81 -10.88 15.15
N GLU A 349 -18.09 -10.24 16.06
CA GLU A 349 -18.26 -10.43 17.51
C GLU A 349 -19.65 -9.98 17.98
N ILE A 350 -20.11 -8.82 17.48
CA ILE A 350 -21.43 -8.25 17.81
C ILE A 350 -22.55 -9.13 17.25
N ILE A 351 -22.43 -9.55 15.98
CA ILE A 351 -23.39 -10.45 15.31
C ILE A 351 -23.46 -11.79 16.05
N ALA A 352 -22.33 -12.38 16.44
CA ALA A 352 -22.32 -13.65 17.18
C ALA A 352 -23.05 -13.53 18.52
N ALA A 353 -22.87 -12.42 19.24
CA ALA A 353 -23.57 -12.16 20.49
C ALA A 353 -25.09 -12.01 20.28
N GLN A 354 -25.51 -11.19 19.31
CA GLN A 354 -26.93 -10.97 19.00
C GLN A 354 -27.64 -12.26 18.51
N LEU A 355 -26.98 -13.05 17.67
CA LEU A 355 -27.53 -14.33 17.20
C LEU A 355 -27.63 -15.38 18.33
N ALA A 356 -26.69 -15.37 19.28
CA ALA A 356 -26.75 -16.25 20.44
C ALA A 356 -28.00 -15.96 21.31
N GLU A 357 -28.43 -14.71 21.42
CA GLU A 357 -29.67 -14.35 22.13
C GLU A 357 -30.92 -14.97 21.47
N ALA A 358 -30.91 -15.15 20.15
CA ALA A 358 -31.95 -15.85 19.39
C ALA A 358 -31.80 -17.39 19.41
N GLY A 359 -30.75 -17.92 20.05
CA GLY A 359 -30.47 -19.36 20.14
C GLY A 359 -29.52 -19.90 19.06
N VAL A 360 -28.94 -19.04 18.22
CA VAL A 360 -28.01 -19.45 17.16
C VAL A 360 -26.57 -19.27 17.66
N HIS A 361 -25.86 -20.38 17.87
CA HIS A 361 -24.47 -20.34 18.34
C HIS A 361 -23.51 -20.20 17.15
N VAL A 362 -22.83 -19.05 17.07
CA VAL A 362 -21.91 -18.75 15.96
C VAL A 362 -20.46 -19.08 16.34
N VAL A 363 -19.80 -19.90 15.54
CA VAL A 363 -18.36 -20.18 15.64
C VAL A 363 -17.60 -19.28 14.67
N LEU A 364 -16.85 -18.31 15.22
CA LEU A 364 -16.03 -17.40 14.43
C LEU A 364 -14.80 -18.13 13.88
N GLN A 365 -14.55 -17.99 12.58
CA GLN A 365 -13.40 -18.55 11.88
C GLN A 365 -12.69 -17.45 11.10
N ASP A 366 -11.60 -16.93 11.65
CA ASP A 366 -10.73 -16.00 10.96
C ASP A 366 -10.10 -16.68 9.73
N VAL A 367 -10.26 -16.06 8.56
CA VAL A 367 -9.67 -16.52 7.31
C VAL A 367 -8.89 -15.40 6.65
N GLU A 368 -7.77 -15.75 6.02
CA GLU A 368 -7.03 -14.81 5.17
C GLU A 368 -7.80 -14.50 3.87
N TRP A 369 -7.56 -13.34 3.27
CA TRP A 369 -8.28 -12.88 2.06
C TRP A 369 -8.25 -13.92 0.93
N ALA A 370 -7.07 -14.49 0.64
CA ALA A 370 -6.92 -15.50 -0.40
C ALA A 370 -7.72 -16.78 -0.08
N THR A 371 -7.74 -17.19 1.19
CA THR A 371 -8.53 -18.34 1.65
C THR A 371 -10.03 -18.05 1.56
N TRP A 372 -10.45 -16.82 1.85
CA TRP A 372 -11.83 -16.40 1.69
C TRP A 372 -12.26 -16.46 0.22
N ILE A 373 -11.50 -15.85 -0.68
CA ILE A 373 -11.78 -15.91 -2.12
C ILE A 373 -11.89 -17.37 -2.58
N SER A 374 -10.98 -18.22 -2.10
CA SER A 374 -10.90 -19.58 -2.59
C SER A 374 -11.96 -20.52 -2.00
N GLN A 375 -12.25 -20.40 -0.70
CA GLN A 375 -13.17 -21.31 0.00
C GLN A 375 -14.59 -20.76 0.03
N VAL A 376 -14.76 -19.46 0.29
CA VAL A 376 -16.07 -18.82 0.42
C VAL A 376 -16.60 -18.41 -0.96
N TYR A 377 -15.88 -17.53 -1.66
CA TYR A 377 -16.36 -16.97 -2.91
C TYR A 377 -16.39 -18.00 -4.04
N GLY A 378 -15.27 -18.69 -4.30
CA GLY A 378 -15.19 -19.70 -5.37
C GLY A 378 -15.62 -21.11 -4.95
N GLY A 379 -15.36 -21.49 -3.69
CA GLY A 379 -15.66 -22.83 -3.18
C GLY A 379 -17.05 -23.00 -2.59
N HIS A 380 -17.78 -21.89 -2.36
CA HIS A 380 -19.10 -21.86 -1.71
C HIS A 380 -19.13 -22.58 -0.34
N ASP A 381 -17.97 -22.70 0.32
CA ASP A 381 -17.78 -23.42 1.56
C ASP A 381 -17.86 -22.50 2.77
N PHE A 382 -19.08 -22.10 3.10
CA PHE A 382 -19.39 -21.29 4.27
C PHE A 382 -20.85 -21.46 4.67
N ASP A 383 -21.15 -21.14 5.93
CA ASP A 383 -22.51 -20.94 6.40
C ASP A 383 -22.85 -19.45 6.28
N MET A 384 -22.03 -18.62 6.93
CA MET A 384 -22.16 -17.17 6.93
C MET A 384 -20.81 -16.46 6.73
N THR A 385 -20.82 -15.25 6.16
CA THR A 385 -19.65 -14.37 6.09
C THR A 385 -20.07 -12.89 6.04
N ILE A 386 -19.20 -11.97 6.42
CA ILE A 386 -19.47 -10.52 6.36
C ILE A 386 -18.58 -9.94 5.27
N VAL A 387 -19.16 -9.21 4.33
CA VAL A 387 -18.44 -8.54 3.25
C VAL A 387 -19.20 -7.29 2.83
N ALA A 388 -18.47 -6.27 2.38
CA ALA A 388 -19.04 -5.13 1.69
C ALA A 388 -18.84 -5.36 0.19
N HIS A 389 -19.93 -5.37 -0.57
CA HIS A 389 -19.87 -5.21 -2.03
C HIS A 389 -19.68 -3.73 -2.30
N VAL A 390 -18.85 -3.35 -3.28
CA VAL A 390 -18.42 -1.96 -3.47
C VAL A 390 -18.69 -1.46 -4.90
N GLU A 391 -19.34 -2.30 -5.69
CA GLU A 391 -19.63 -2.10 -7.09
C GLU A 391 -20.97 -1.36 -7.25
N PRO A 392 -20.99 -0.22 -7.97
CA PRO A 392 -22.24 0.51 -8.19
C PRO A 392 -23.30 -0.35 -8.88
N MET A 393 -24.51 -0.38 -8.32
CA MET A 393 -25.71 -1.00 -8.94
C MET A 393 -25.53 -2.48 -9.30
N ASP A 394 -24.81 -3.23 -8.47
CA ASP A 394 -24.48 -4.64 -8.69
C ASP A 394 -25.60 -5.62 -8.29
N TYR A 395 -26.86 -5.15 -8.19
CA TYR A 395 -28.01 -6.02 -7.88
C TYR A 395 -28.15 -7.21 -8.85
N ASP A 396 -27.54 -7.16 -10.04
CA ASP A 396 -27.52 -8.27 -10.99
C ASP A 396 -26.79 -9.52 -10.46
N ILE A 397 -25.92 -9.41 -9.44
CA ILE A 397 -25.25 -10.56 -8.81
C ILE A 397 -26.25 -11.61 -8.31
N TYR A 398 -27.44 -11.18 -7.89
CA TYR A 398 -28.54 -12.06 -7.45
C TYR A 398 -29.23 -12.79 -8.60
N GLY A 399 -29.00 -12.37 -9.85
CA GLY A 399 -29.44 -13.06 -11.06
C GLY A 399 -28.50 -14.18 -11.52
N ARG A 400 -27.30 -14.28 -10.94
CA ARG A 400 -26.25 -15.24 -11.35
C ARG A 400 -26.38 -16.54 -10.54
N ASP A 401 -26.73 -17.65 -11.20
CA ASP A 401 -27.04 -18.95 -10.52
C ASP A 401 -25.89 -19.55 -9.70
N ASP A 402 -24.67 -19.21 -10.07
CA ASP A 402 -23.45 -19.73 -9.45
C ASP A 402 -22.76 -18.70 -8.53
N TYR A 403 -23.44 -17.59 -8.21
CA TYR A 403 -22.88 -16.61 -7.27
C TYR A 403 -22.73 -17.19 -5.86
N TYR A 404 -21.79 -16.67 -5.06
CA TYR A 404 -21.28 -17.41 -3.89
C TYR A 404 -22.34 -17.70 -2.81
N PHE A 405 -23.32 -16.82 -2.59
CA PHE A 405 -24.43 -17.07 -1.65
C PHE A 405 -25.56 -17.94 -2.21
N GLY A 406 -25.59 -18.23 -3.52
CA GLY A 406 -26.42 -19.28 -4.11
C GLY A 406 -27.92 -19.06 -4.13
N TYR A 407 -28.32 -17.79 -4.19
CA TYR A 407 -29.71 -17.42 -4.39
C TYR A 407 -30.19 -17.79 -5.79
N ARG A 408 -31.40 -18.35 -5.88
CA ARG A 408 -32.03 -18.74 -7.15
C ARG A 408 -33.51 -18.41 -7.12
N ASN A 409 -33.91 -17.40 -7.88
CA ASN A 409 -35.31 -17.03 -8.05
C ASN A 409 -35.59 -16.69 -9.53
N PRO A 410 -36.34 -17.55 -10.26
CA PRO A 410 -36.69 -17.28 -11.66
C PRO A 410 -37.48 -15.98 -11.87
N ALA A 411 -38.32 -15.59 -10.91
CA ALA A 411 -39.07 -14.33 -10.99
C ALA A 411 -38.13 -13.12 -10.86
N TYR A 412 -37.12 -13.21 -9.99
CA TYR A 412 -36.10 -12.18 -9.86
C TYR A 412 -35.29 -12.00 -11.16
N LYS A 413 -34.87 -13.10 -11.80
CA LYS A 413 -34.21 -13.04 -13.11
C LYS A 413 -35.09 -12.41 -14.18
N ALA A 414 -36.39 -12.69 -14.16
CA ALA A 414 -37.33 -12.08 -15.09
C ALA A 414 -37.49 -10.57 -14.84
N LEU A 415 -37.40 -10.11 -13.59
CA LEU A 415 -37.37 -8.67 -13.27
C LEU A 415 -36.10 -8.00 -13.80
N LEU A 416 -34.93 -8.62 -13.65
CA LEU A 416 -33.67 -8.11 -14.23
C LEU A 416 -33.76 -8.00 -15.76
N ALA A 417 -34.25 -9.05 -16.43
CA ALA A 417 -34.42 -9.03 -17.89
C ALA A 417 -35.41 -7.94 -18.36
N GLN A 418 -36.48 -7.69 -17.59
CA GLN A 418 -37.41 -6.59 -17.85
C GLN A 418 -36.74 -5.23 -17.65
N LEU A 419 -35.93 -5.07 -16.60
CA LEU A 419 -35.18 -3.83 -16.36
C LEU A 419 -34.23 -3.54 -17.51
N ASP A 420 -33.47 -4.54 -17.96
CA ASP A 420 -32.51 -4.39 -19.08
C ASP A 420 -33.21 -3.94 -20.36
N ALA A 421 -34.35 -4.56 -20.69
CA ALA A 421 -35.13 -4.22 -21.88
C ALA A 421 -35.88 -2.88 -21.80
N THR A 422 -35.99 -2.27 -20.62
CA THR A 422 -36.76 -1.03 -20.42
C THR A 422 -35.85 0.18 -20.52
N VAL A 423 -36.17 1.10 -21.44
CA VAL A 423 -35.49 2.40 -21.59
C VAL A 423 -36.22 3.58 -20.93
N ASP A 424 -37.53 3.46 -20.67
CA ASP A 424 -38.32 4.51 -20.01
C ASP A 424 -37.86 4.73 -18.55
N PRO A 425 -37.40 5.93 -18.17
CA PRO A 425 -36.82 6.18 -16.85
C PRO A 425 -37.78 5.89 -15.68
N ALA A 426 -39.06 6.26 -15.81
CA ALA A 426 -40.03 6.07 -14.74
C ALA A 426 -40.34 4.58 -14.51
N ARG A 427 -40.48 3.82 -15.59
CA ARG A 427 -40.68 2.37 -15.53
C ARG A 427 -39.45 1.66 -14.98
N ARG A 428 -38.24 2.10 -15.33
CA ARG A 428 -36.99 1.56 -14.76
C ARG A 428 -36.93 1.75 -13.25
N LEU A 429 -37.24 2.95 -12.75
CA LEU A 429 -37.27 3.21 -11.30
C LEU A 429 -38.29 2.32 -10.57
N ALA A 430 -39.46 2.08 -11.16
CA ALA A 430 -40.44 1.16 -10.61
C ALA A 430 -39.89 -0.29 -10.52
N LEU A 431 -39.24 -0.77 -11.58
CA LEU A 431 -38.62 -2.10 -11.61
C LEU A 431 -37.48 -2.24 -10.60
N LEU A 432 -36.65 -1.20 -10.42
CA LEU A 432 -35.62 -1.16 -9.38
C LEU A 432 -36.21 -1.26 -7.97
N GLY A 433 -37.36 -0.64 -7.73
CA GLY A 433 -38.09 -0.78 -6.47
C GLY A 433 -38.60 -2.22 -6.26
N ASP A 434 -39.10 -2.89 -7.30
CA ASP A 434 -39.57 -4.26 -7.23
C ASP A 434 -38.42 -5.27 -6.99
N ILE A 435 -37.26 -5.03 -7.61
CA ILE A 435 -36.01 -5.75 -7.37
C ILE A 435 -35.62 -5.67 -5.89
N GLN A 436 -35.57 -4.47 -5.33
CA GLN A 436 -35.20 -4.25 -3.92
C GLN A 436 -36.16 -4.95 -2.96
N ARG A 437 -37.47 -4.83 -3.19
CA ARG A 437 -38.50 -5.49 -2.36
C ARG A 437 -38.39 -7.01 -2.42
N THR A 438 -38.16 -7.58 -3.61
CA THR A 438 -38.01 -9.03 -3.78
C THR A 438 -36.81 -9.55 -2.98
N LEU A 439 -35.65 -8.87 -3.06
CA LEU A 439 -34.46 -9.27 -2.28
C LEU A 439 -34.68 -9.19 -0.77
N ALA A 440 -35.35 -8.13 -0.32
CA ALA A 440 -35.66 -7.93 1.09
C ALA A 440 -36.65 -8.99 1.58
N ASP A 441 -37.74 -9.24 0.85
CA ASP A 441 -38.76 -10.23 1.22
C ASP A 441 -38.22 -11.66 1.27
N ASP A 442 -37.33 -12.02 0.34
CA ASP A 442 -36.66 -13.32 0.33
C ASP A 442 -35.56 -13.44 1.40
N ALA A 443 -35.25 -12.34 2.09
CA ALA A 443 -34.20 -12.22 3.10
C ALA A 443 -32.91 -12.92 2.64
N VAL A 444 -32.47 -12.65 1.40
CA VAL A 444 -31.40 -13.42 0.76
C VAL A 444 -30.12 -13.40 1.59
N ASN A 445 -29.79 -12.21 2.09
CA ASN A 445 -28.72 -11.95 3.05
C ASN A 445 -29.30 -11.07 4.18
N VAL A 446 -28.62 -10.99 5.32
CA VAL A 446 -28.96 -9.97 6.32
C VAL A 446 -28.24 -8.68 5.93
N PHE A 447 -29.00 -7.73 5.39
CA PHE A 447 -28.51 -6.40 5.02
C PHE A 447 -28.19 -5.60 6.28
N LEU A 448 -26.94 -5.11 6.42
CA LEU A 448 -26.46 -4.47 7.64
C LEU A 448 -26.46 -2.95 7.50
N PHE A 449 -25.53 -2.42 6.72
CA PHE A 449 -25.33 -0.99 6.55
C PHE A 449 -24.57 -0.68 5.25
N GLU A 450 -24.71 0.55 4.78
CA GLU A 450 -23.90 1.15 3.74
C GLU A 450 -22.58 1.63 4.35
N TYR A 451 -21.46 1.15 3.78
CA TYR A 451 -20.12 1.51 4.21
C TYR A 451 -19.86 2.99 3.88
N PRO A 452 -19.44 3.84 4.83
CA PRO A 452 -19.13 5.25 4.53
C PRO A 452 -17.70 5.42 3.97
N TYR A 453 -17.51 6.41 3.10
CA TYR A 453 -16.18 6.96 2.82
C TYR A 453 -15.84 8.10 3.76
N PHE A 454 -14.58 8.13 4.18
CA PHE A 454 -14.03 9.18 5.02
C PHE A 454 -13.03 10.02 4.22
N GLY A 455 -13.50 11.12 3.65
CA GLY A 455 -12.61 12.16 3.12
C GLY A 455 -12.04 12.98 4.26
N VAL A 456 -10.72 12.99 4.41
CA VAL A 456 -10.07 13.89 5.37
C VAL A 456 -9.15 14.82 4.61
N TRP A 457 -9.33 16.12 4.76
CA TRP A 457 -8.63 17.15 3.98
C TRP A 457 -8.03 18.20 4.91
N ASP A 458 -6.91 18.78 4.51
CA ASP A 458 -6.40 20.03 5.08
C ASP A 458 -7.47 21.12 4.89
N ALA A 459 -7.83 21.84 5.96
CA ALA A 459 -8.93 22.81 5.94
C ALA A 459 -8.71 24.00 4.98
N ARG A 460 -7.48 24.19 4.48
CA ARG A 460 -7.13 25.20 3.47
C ARG A 460 -7.42 24.76 2.03
N LEU A 461 -7.68 23.47 1.83
CA LEU A 461 -7.94 22.87 0.53
C LEU A 461 -9.42 23.12 0.17
N ARG A 462 -9.64 23.62 -1.05
CA ARG A 462 -10.96 23.96 -1.59
C ARG A 462 -11.23 23.21 -2.88
N ASP A 463 -12.51 23.15 -3.21
CA ASP A 463 -13.04 22.60 -4.46
C ASP A 463 -12.52 21.18 -4.72
N ILE A 464 -12.36 20.42 -3.63
CA ILE A 464 -12.25 18.97 -3.68
C ILE A 464 -13.65 18.42 -3.52
N TRP A 465 -13.98 17.53 -4.42
CA TRP A 465 -15.23 16.83 -4.40
C TRP A 465 -14.96 15.32 -4.37
N LEU A 466 -15.73 14.61 -3.55
CA LEU A 466 -15.87 13.17 -3.55
C LEU A 466 -17.20 12.86 -4.23
N PRO A 467 -17.24 12.67 -5.56
CA PRO A 467 -18.42 12.17 -6.22
C PRO A 467 -18.71 10.76 -5.70
N THR A 468 -19.95 10.51 -5.32
CA THR A 468 -20.47 9.16 -5.09
C THR A 468 -21.56 8.99 -6.16
N PRO A 469 -21.56 7.89 -6.93
CA PRO A 469 -21.29 6.52 -6.49
C PRO A 469 -19.90 5.93 -6.83
N VAL A 470 -19.18 6.46 -7.82
CA VAL A 470 -17.87 5.92 -8.22
C VAL A 470 -16.80 6.50 -7.29
N GLN A 471 -15.86 5.68 -6.78
CA GLN A 471 -14.74 6.09 -5.91
C GLN A 471 -13.77 7.08 -6.61
N LEU A 472 -14.20 8.33 -6.79
CA LEU A 472 -13.48 9.34 -7.55
C LEU A 472 -12.98 10.45 -6.63
N VAL A 473 -11.90 11.09 -7.05
CA VAL A 473 -11.45 12.36 -6.47
C VAL A 473 -11.29 13.31 -7.63
N ASP A 474 -12.22 14.25 -7.77
CA ASP A 474 -12.07 15.28 -8.78
C ASP A 474 -11.08 16.34 -8.28
N LEU A 475 -9.94 16.40 -8.97
CA LEU A 475 -8.84 17.32 -8.68
C LEU A 475 -8.69 18.40 -9.76
N ALA A 476 -9.62 18.51 -10.71
CA ALA A 476 -9.56 19.49 -11.79
C ALA A 476 -9.64 20.92 -11.24
N THR A 477 -10.48 21.15 -10.23
CA THR A 477 -10.70 22.48 -9.62
C THR A 477 -10.02 22.69 -8.28
N ALA A 478 -9.40 21.64 -7.72
CA ALA A 478 -8.81 21.67 -6.39
C ALA A 478 -7.73 22.75 -6.25
N ARG A 479 -7.77 23.54 -5.17
CA ARG A 479 -6.81 24.62 -4.89
C ARG A 479 -6.61 24.86 -3.39
N PHE A 480 -5.53 25.55 -3.02
CA PHE A 480 -5.35 26.07 -1.67
C PHE A 480 -5.83 27.52 -1.58
N ASP A 481 -6.54 27.86 -0.50
CA ASP A 481 -6.77 29.25 -0.10
C ASP A 481 -5.50 29.77 0.58
N ASP A 482 -4.73 30.64 -0.08
CA ASP A 482 -3.41 31.03 0.42
C ASP A 482 -3.45 31.85 1.72
N ALA A 483 -3.03 31.24 2.82
CA ALA A 483 -2.33 31.87 3.96
C ALA A 483 -1.68 30.81 4.85
N GLY A 484 -0.66 30.09 4.36
CA GLY A 484 0.14 29.21 5.21
C GLY A 484 0.98 28.22 4.40
N GLY A 485 2.30 28.39 4.44
CA GLY A 485 3.23 27.69 3.55
C GLY A 485 3.34 26.18 3.75
N ASN A 486 3.75 25.52 2.68
CA ASN A 486 5.06 24.86 2.56
C ASN A 486 5.30 24.62 1.06
N THR A 487 6.26 25.32 0.46
CA THR A 487 6.65 25.12 -0.93
C THR A 487 7.46 23.83 -1.02
N GLY A 488 6.79 22.72 -1.34
CA GLY A 488 7.47 21.52 -1.82
C GLY A 488 8.06 21.84 -3.19
N THR A 489 9.36 22.11 -3.24
CA THR A 489 10.07 22.44 -4.48
C THR A 489 10.10 21.22 -5.40
N GLY A 490 9.13 21.15 -6.29
CA GLY A 490 9.22 20.41 -7.55
C GLY A 490 10.17 21.15 -8.48
N GLY A 491 11.33 20.57 -8.75
CA GLY A 491 12.33 21.15 -9.61
C GLY A 491 13.51 20.20 -9.76
N GLY A 492 13.46 19.38 -10.79
CA GLY A 492 14.57 18.51 -11.16
C GLY A 492 15.79 19.34 -11.53
N LEU A 493 16.95 18.98 -10.96
CA LEU A 493 18.25 19.05 -11.61
C LEU A 493 19.16 18.01 -10.96
N SER A 494 19.72 17.18 -11.82
CA SER A 494 20.71 16.12 -11.57
C SER A 494 21.91 16.62 -10.75
N GLY A 495 22.13 16.09 -9.55
CA GLY A 495 23.31 16.45 -8.77
C GLY A 495 23.67 15.59 -7.55
N ALA A 496 22.89 14.58 -7.19
CA ALA A 496 23.16 13.80 -5.97
C ALA A 496 24.13 12.62 -6.15
N GLY A 497 24.54 12.30 -7.39
CA GLY A 497 25.52 11.23 -7.63
C GLY A 497 26.89 11.52 -7.01
N GLY A 498 27.33 12.79 -6.99
CA GLY A 498 28.71 13.14 -6.66
C GLY A 498 29.18 12.71 -5.27
N LEU A 499 28.34 12.86 -4.24
CA LEU A 499 28.71 12.56 -2.86
C LEU A 499 28.75 11.05 -2.56
N ALA A 500 27.83 10.27 -3.15
CA ALA A 500 27.85 8.81 -3.04
C ALA A 500 29.05 8.20 -3.77
N TRP A 501 29.41 8.73 -4.95
CA TRP A 501 30.60 8.31 -5.69
C TRP A 501 31.91 8.65 -4.96
N LEU A 502 32.02 9.84 -4.35
CA LEU A 502 33.20 10.23 -3.57
C LEU A 502 33.38 9.38 -2.31
N LEU A 503 32.31 9.07 -1.59
CA LEU A 503 32.34 8.16 -0.44
C LEU A 503 32.65 6.72 -0.88
N GLY A 504 32.10 6.27 -2.00
CA GLY A 504 32.41 4.97 -2.60
C GLY A 504 33.89 4.83 -2.97
N LEU A 505 34.50 5.86 -3.56
CA LEU A 505 35.92 5.89 -3.88
C LEU A 505 36.80 5.90 -2.62
N ALA A 506 36.40 6.61 -1.57
CA ALA A 506 37.12 6.62 -0.29
C ALA A 506 37.08 5.24 0.39
N VAL A 507 35.94 4.55 0.37
CA VAL A 507 35.79 3.18 0.87
C VAL A 507 36.62 2.21 0.04
N LEU A 508 36.53 2.27 -1.29
CA LEU A 508 37.34 1.43 -2.19
C LEU A 508 38.84 1.65 -1.99
N GLY A 509 39.27 2.90 -1.79
CA GLY A 509 40.66 3.24 -1.46
C GLY A 509 41.11 2.67 -0.11
N ALA A 510 40.28 2.79 0.93
CA ALA A 510 40.56 2.23 2.25
C ALA A 510 40.62 0.69 2.22
N VAL A 511 39.73 0.06 1.46
CA VAL A 511 39.68 -1.40 1.26
C VAL A 511 40.88 -1.88 0.46
N ALA A 512 41.28 -1.18 -0.60
CA ALA A 512 42.48 -1.50 -1.36
C ALA A 512 43.74 -1.39 -0.48
N LEU A 513 43.83 -0.36 0.36
CA LEU A 513 44.93 -0.18 1.31
C LEU A 513 44.96 -1.28 2.38
N ALA A 514 43.79 -1.66 2.90
CA ALA A 514 43.65 -2.74 3.87
C ALA A 514 44.00 -4.11 3.25
N ALA A 515 43.53 -4.39 2.04
CA ALA A 515 43.85 -5.60 1.29
C ALA A 515 45.35 -5.70 0.96
N ALA A 516 45.97 -4.58 0.56
CA ALA A 516 47.41 -4.51 0.32
C ALA A 516 48.22 -4.82 1.59
N LYS A 517 47.77 -4.33 2.75
CA LYS A 517 48.38 -4.64 4.06
C LYS A 517 48.15 -6.08 4.53
N ALA A 518 46.99 -6.65 4.20
CA ALA A 518 46.62 -8.01 4.60
C ALA A 518 47.40 -9.10 3.83
N GLY A 519 47.80 -8.80 2.60
CA GLY A 519 48.54 -9.71 1.72
C GLY A 519 47.62 -10.67 0.93
N PRO A 520 48.03 -11.08 -0.29
CA PRO A 520 47.15 -11.76 -1.25
C PRO A 520 46.65 -13.13 -0.76
N ARG A 521 47.43 -13.87 0.04
CA ARG A 521 47.02 -15.18 0.58
C ARG A 521 45.87 -15.07 1.58
N TYR A 522 45.91 -14.07 2.46
CA TYR A 522 44.86 -13.84 3.44
C TYR A 522 43.56 -13.41 2.75
N VAL A 523 43.67 -12.46 1.82
CA VAL A 523 42.54 -11.96 1.02
C VAL A 523 41.90 -13.11 0.22
N ALA A 524 42.70 -13.94 -0.46
CA ALA A 524 42.19 -15.10 -1.19
C ALA A 524 41.46 -16.11 -0.27
N GLY A 525 42.03 -16.41 0.90
CA GLY A 525 41.39 -17.29 1.88
C GLY A 525 40.02 -16.76 2.35
N ARG A 526 39.94 -15.45 2.67
CA ARG A 526 38.68 -14.81 3.05
C ARG A 526 37.68 -14.70 1.90
N LEU A 527 38.15 -14.50 0.67
CA LEU A 527 37.30 -14.49 -0.52
C LEU A 527 36.67 -15.86 -0.78
N VAL A 528 37.41 -16.95 -0.59
CA VAL A 528 36.87 -18.31 -0.70
C VAL A 528 35.79 -18.54 0.36
N VAL A 529 36.04 -18.15 1.61
CA VAL A 529 35.02 -18.24 2.68
C VAL A 529 33.76 -17.45 2.30
N LEU A 530 33.92 -16.21 1.82
CA LEU A 530 32.81 -15.38 1.35
C LEU A 530 31.99 -16.07 0.25
N LEU A 531 32.65 -16.60 -0.78
CA LEU A 531 31.97 -17.28 -1.89
C LEU A 531 31.23 -18.55 -1.43
N LEU A 532 31.85 -19.35 -0.55
CA LEU A 532 31.21 -20.53 0.02
C LEU A 532 30.01 -20.18 0.91
N THR A 533 30.11 -19.13 1.72
CA THR A 533 29.00 -18.65 2.55
C THR A 533 27.85 -18.15 1.68
N LEU A 534 28.13 -17.37 0.62
CA LEU A 534 27.11 -16.90 -0.32
C LEU A 534 26.42 -18.07 -1.03
N LEU A 535 27.18 -19.08 -1.48
CA LEU A 535 26.62 -20.25 -2.15
C LEU A 535 25.75 -21.10 -1.21
N ALA A 536 26.18 -21.29 0.04
CA ALA A 536 25.40 -21.99 1.05
C ALA A 536 24.11 -21.24 1.39
N ALA A 537 24.20 -19.91 1.52
CA ALA A 537 23.03 -19.08 1.81
C ALA A 537 22.05 -19.02 0.64
N SER A 538 22.52 -18.89 -0.62
CA SER A 538 21.66 -18.91 -1.80
C SER A 538 20.92 -20.23 -1.93
N LEU A 539 21.59 -21.36 -1.64
CA LEU A 539 20.95 -22.66 -1.62
C LEU A 539 19.89 -22.75 -0.51
N ALA A 540 20.20 -22.29 0.70
CA ALA A 540 19.25 -22.28 1.81
C ALA A 540 18.00 -21.44 1.50
N ILE A 541 18.18 -20.21 0.98
CA ILE A 541 17.08 -19.32 0.57
C ILE A 541 16.23 -20.01 -0.50
N PHE A 542 16.86 -20.59 -1.52
CA PHE A 542 16.16 -21.28 -2.60
C PHE A 542 15.34 -22.47 -2.11
N LEU A 543 15.89 -23.30 -1.21
CA LEU A 543 15.19 -24.45 -0.65
C LEU A 543 14.00 -24.02 0.23
N VAL A 544 14.21 -23.02 1.10
CA VAL A 544 13.17 -22.50 1.98
C VAL A 544 12.00 -21.93 1.16
N LEU A 545 12.28 -21.18 0.09
CA LEU A 545 11.24 -20.62 -0.76
C LEU A 545 10.51 -21.65 -1.63
N GLN A 546 11.04 -22.86 -1.79
CA GLN A 546 10.28 -23.96 -2.42
C GLN A 546 9.31 -24.64 -1.45
N VAL A 547 9.55 -24.53 -0.14
CA VAL A 547 8.71 -25.15 0.89
C VAL A 547 7.62 -24.19 1.35
N ILE A 548 7.88 -22.88 1.31
CA ILE A 548 7.00 -21.86 1.91
C ILE A 548 5.70 -21.57 1.12
N PRO A 549 5.59 -21.84 -0.19
CA PRO A 549 4.31 -21.75 -0.87
C PRO A 549 3.97 -22.98 -1.72
N GLY A 550 2.69 -23.37 -1.70
CA GLY A 550 2.08 -24.16 -2.77
C GLY A 550 2.27 -23.48 -4.14
N ASP A 551 2.06 -24.24 -5.20
CA ASP A 551 2.29 -23.86 -6.61
C ASP A 551 2.00 -22.36 -6.93
N PRO A 552 3.04 -21.52 -7.15
CA PRO A 552 2.86 -20.07 -7.27
C PRO A 552 2.01 -19.68 -8.49
N ALA A 553 2.04 -20.45 -9.59
CA ALA A 553 1.15 -20.25 -10.73
C ALA A 553 -0.34 -20.41 -10.35
N ARG A 554 -0.65 -21.38 -9.49
CA ARG A 554 -2.01 -21.62 -8.99
C ARG A 554 -2.46 -20.56 -7.99
N VAL A 555 -1.53 -19.99 -7.24
CA VAL A 555 -1.81 -18.84 -6.37
C VAL A 555 -2.12 -17.60 -7.21
N MET A 556 -1.36 -17.35 -8.29
CA MET A 556 -1.55 -16.19 -9.16
C MET A 556 -2.83 -16.24 -9.98
N MET A 557 -3.21 -17.41 -10.51
CA MET A 557 -4.40 -17.57 -11.34
C MET A 557 -5.68 -17.79 -10.53
N GLY A 558 -5.57 -17.90 -9.20
CA GLY A 558 -6.65 -18.31 -8.33
C GLY A 558 -6.96 -19.82 -8.40
N LEU A 559 -7.70 -20.34 -7.41
CA LEU A 559 -7.99 -21.78 -7.34
C LEU A 559 -8.94 -22.27 -8.46
N SER A 560 -9.67 -21.37 -9.12
CA SER A 560 -10.58 -21.66 -10.24
C SER A 560 -9.92 -21.49 -11.62
N ALA A 561 -8.58 -21.34 -11.67
CA ALA A 561 -7.85 -21.22 -12.92
C ALA A 561 -8.10 -22.41 -13.83
N ASP A 562 -8.42 -22.14 -15.11
CA ASP A 562 -8.44 -23.17 -16.15
C ASP A 562 -7.14 -23.99 -16.08
N PRO A 563 -7.21 -25.32 -15.91
CA PRO A 563 -6.03 -26.18 -15.85
C PRO A 563 -5.08 -25.99 -17.03
N ALA A 564 -5.59 -25.65 -18.22
CA ALA A 564 -4.76 -25.35 -19.38
C ALA A 564 -4.00 -24.03 -19.22
N ALA A 565 -4.68 -22.96 -18.80
CA ALA A 565 -4.05 -21.68 -18.52
C ALA A 565 -3.04 -21.77 -17.35
N LEU A 566 -3.34 -22.57 -16.33
CA LEU A 566 -2.42 -22.86 -15.24
C LEU A 566 -1.16 -23.60 -15.72
N ALA A 567 -1.30 -24.59 -16.60
CA ALA A 567 -0.16 -25.30 -17.18
C ALA A 567 0.71 -24.37 -18.04
N VAL A 568 0.09 -23.47 -18.81
CA VAL A 568 0.79 -22.43 -19.58
C VAL A 568 1.55 -21.50 -18.65
N LEU A 569 0.93 -21.00 -17.58
CA LEU A 569 1.60 -20.12 -16.63
C LEU A 569 2.74 -20.84 -15.89
N ARG A 570 2.55 -22.11 -15.51
CA ARG A 570 3.63 -22.93 -14.92
C ARG A 570 4.83 -23.06 -15.84
N HIS A 571 4.57 -23.29 -17.13
CA HIS A 571 5.63 -23.37 -18.14
C HIS A 571 6.32 -22.02 -18.35
N GLN A 572 5.56 -20.92 -18.41
CA GLN A 572 6.11 -19.56 -18.50
C GLN A 572 6.98 -19.18 -17.30
N MET A 573 6.61 -19.65 -16.10
CA MET A 573 7.37 -19.44 -14.86
C MET A 573 8.52 -20.45 -14.68
N GLY A 574 8.69 -21.41 -15.61
CA GLY A 574 9.70 -22.46 -15.53
C GLY A 574 9.53 -23.40 -14.33
N LEU A 575 8.29 -23.54 -13.82
CA LEU A 575 7.99 -24.36 -12.63
C LEU A 575 7.97 -25.87 -12.94
N ASP A 576 7.86 -26.22 -14.21
CA ASP A 576 7.95 -27.57 -14.78
C ASP A 576 9.40 -28.09 -14.89
N VAL A 577 10.39 -27.21 -14.75
CA VAL A 577 11.81 -27.54 -14.80
C VAL A 577 12.29 -28.12 -13.45
N PRO A 578 13.13 -29.17 -13.45
CA PRO A 578 13.69 -29.74 -12.21
C PRO A 578 14.38 -28.69 -11.31
N ALA A 579 14.17 -28.79 -10.01
CA ALA A 579 14.71 -27.85 -9.02
C ALA A 579 16.22 -27.55 -9.15
N PRO A 580 17.12 -28.52 -9.42
CA PRO A 580 18.53 -28.23 -9.61
C PRO A 580 18.83 -27.32 -10.82
N GLN A 581 18.09 -27.49 -11.92
CA GLN A 581 18.25 -26.66 -13.12
C GLN A 581 17.74 -25.25 -12.85
N ARG A 582 16.59 -25.10 -12.16
CA ARG A 582 16.09 -23.79 -11.74
C ARG A 582 17.08 -23.06 -10.82
N TYR A 583 17.71 -23.78 -9.89
CA TYR A 583 18.73 -23.21 -9.02
C TYR A 583 19.93 -22.67 -9.80
N LEU A 584 20.46 -23.47 -10.74
CA LEU A 584 21.60 -23.07 -11.57
C LEU A 584 21.26 -21.91 -12.51
N ALA A 585 20.06 -21.92 -13.11
CA ALA A 585 19.57 -20.82 -13.95
C ALA A 585 19.43 -19.52 -13.14
N TRP A 586 18.85 -19.61 -11.94
CA TRP A 586 18.72 -18.49 -11.03
C TRP A 586 20.09 -17.95 -10.57
N LEU A 587 21.03 -18.83 -10.21
CA LEU A 587 22.38 -18.44 -9.83
C LEU A 587 23.14 -17.78 -10.99
N ALA A 588 22.95 -18.27 -12.22
CA ALA A 588 23.51 -17.65 -13.42
C ALA A 588 22.89 -16.28 -13.73
N GLY A 589 21.58 -16.12 -13.50
CA GLY A 589 20.88 -14.83 -13.57
C GLY A 589 21.45 -13.82 -12.57
N LEU A 590 21.55 -14.22 -11.29
CA LEU A 590 22.15 -13.41 -10.23
C LEU A 590 23.56 -12.94 -10.58
N ALA A 591 24.40 -13.81 -11.14
CA ALA A 591 25.76 -13.48 -11.57
C ALA A 591 25.80 -12.44 -12.71
N ARG A 592 24.71 -12.28 -13.46
CA ARG A 592 24.53 -11.28 -14.53
C ARG A 592 23.77 -10.03 -14.07
N GLY A 593 23.33 -9.98 -12.81
CA GLY A 593 22.50 -8.91 -12.27
C GLY A 593 21.01 -9.04 -12.60
N ASP A 594 20.57 -10.19 -13.10
CA ASP A 594 19.16 -10.50 -13.34
C ASP A 594 18.55 -11.13 -12.08
N PHE A 595 17.65 -10.39 -11.44
CA PHE A 595 16.91 -10.82 -10.25
C PHE A 595 15.51 -11.34 -10.59
N GLY A 596 15.14 -11.39 -11.87
CA GLY A 596 13.79 -11.72 -12.33
C GLY A 596 12.82 -10.53 -12.30
N LEU A 597 11.60 -10.82 -12.73
CA LEU A 597 10.49 -9.86 -12.82
C LEU A 597 9.55 -10.05 -11.62
N SER A 598 9.17 -8.95 -10.96
CA SER A 598 8.16 -8.98 -9.90
C SER A 598 6.78 -9.35 -10.44
N TYR A 599 6.07 -10.24 -9.76
CA TYR A 599 4.69 -10.59 -10.10
C TYR A 599 3.71 -9.47 -9.74
N THR A 600 3.94 -8.81 -8.61
CA THR A 600 3.04 -7.77 -8.11
C THR A 600 3.26 -6.45 -8.84
N TYR A 601 4.51 -6.02 -8.95
CA TYR A 601 4.85 -4.70 -9.49
C TYR A 601 5.09 -4.72 -11.01
N ARG A 602 5.21 -5.91 -11.63
CA ARG A 602 5.46 -6.10 -13.07
C ARG A 602 6.70 -5.35 -13.59
N VAL A 603 7.72 -5.22 -12.74
CA VAL A 603 9.00 -4.56 -13.05
C VAL A 603 10.17 -5.42 -12.57
N ASP A 604 11.36 -5.17 -13.12
CA ASP A 604 12.58 -5.90 -12.74
C ASP A 604 12.89 -5.72 -11.26
N VAL A 605 13.13 -6.83 -10.56
CA VAL A 605 13.44 -6.83 -9.13
C VAL A 605 14.75 -6.10 -8.86
N GLY A 606 15.72 -6.17 -9.77
CA GLY A 606 16.98 -5.42 -9.66
C GLY A 606 16.77 -3.90 -9.62
N ARG A 607 15.82 -3.38 -10.42
CA ARG A 607 15.46 -1.96 -10.42
C ARG A 607 14.77 -1.57 -9.11
N LEU A 608 13.79 -2.36 -8.66
CA LEU A 608 13.14 -2.16 -7.36
C LEU A 608 14.18 -2.12 -6.23
N MET A 609 15.09 -3.09 -6.18
CA MET A 609 16.14 -3.14 -5.18
C MET A 609 17.05 -1.93 -5.22
N ALA A 610 17.45 -1.47 -6.41
CA ALA A 610 18.29 -0.29 -6.57
C ALA A 610 17.61 0.99 -6.04
N GLU A 611 16.33 1.19 -6.36
CA GLU A 611 15.52 2.31 -5.88
C GLU A 611 15.39 2.30 -4.35
N ARG A 612 15.21 1.11 -3.75
CA ARG A 612 15.14 0.93 -2.28
C ARG A 612 16.48 1.07 -1.58
N LEU A 613 17.55 0.59 -2.19
CA LEU A 613 18.91 0.69 -1.66
C LEU A 613 19.34 2.15 -1.50
N ALA A 614 18.82 3.05 -2.36
CA ALA A 614 19.03 4.49 -2.25
C ALA A 614 18.52 5.09 -0.92
N VAL A 615 17.69 4.38 -0.17
CA VAL A 615 17.20 4.78 1.17
C VAL A 615 17.87 3.94 2.26
N THR A 616 17.86 2.60 2.13
CA THR A 616 18.39 1.69 3.16
C THR A 616 19.88 1.85 3.39
N LEU A 617 20.68 2.03 2.33
CA LEU A 617 22.13 2.14 2.46
C LEU A 617 22.54 3.44 3.18
N PRO A 618 22.08 4.64 2.77
CA PRO A 618 22.34 5.88 3.50
C PRO A 618 21.83 5.85 4.94
N LEU A 619 20.65 5.29 5.18
CA LEU A 619 20.11 5.11 6.53
C LEU A 619 21.04 4.26 7.41
N THR A 620 21.46 3.10 6.89
CA THR A 620 22.34 2.17 7.61
C THR A 620 23.70 2.81 7.89
N LEU A 621 24.31 3.48 6.90
CA LEU A 621 25.57 4.19 7.08
C LEU A 621 25.46 5.32 8.10
N TYR A 622 24.35 6.07 8.09
CA TYR A 622 24.09 7.11 9.07
C TYR A 622 23.96 6.52 10.48
N ALA A 623 23.22 5.41 10.64
CA ALA A 623 23.10 4.71 11.91
C ALA A 623 24.45 4.18 12.42
N VAL A 624 25.29 3.58 11.56
CA VAL A 624 26.66 3.12 11.92
C VAL A 624 27.52 4.30 12.37
N LEU A 625 27.52 5.40 11.61
CA LEU A 625 28.32 6.58 11.94
C LEU A 625 27.88 7.15 13.31
N LEU A 626 26.58 7.34 13.50
CA LEU A 626 26.03 7.88 14.72
C LEU A 626 26.29 6.95 15.93
N SER A 627 26.10 5.64 15.76
CA SER A 627 26.36 4.67 16.84
C SER A 627 27.82 4.62 17.22
N THR A 628 28.73 4.72 16.25
CA THR A 628 30.18 4.76 16.47
C THR A 628 30.60 6.04 17.20
N LEU A 629 30.12 7.21 16.76
CA LEU A 629 30.42 8.49 17.40
C LEU A 629 29.94 8.52 18.86
N LEU A 630 28.71 8.07 19.10
CA LEU A 630 28.15 7.97 20.45
C LEU A 630 28.90 6.95 21.29
N ALA A 631 29.28 5.80 20.72
CA ALA A 631 30.02 4.76 21.42
C ALA A 631 31.41 5.24 21.86
N VAL A 632 32.14 5.91 20.96
CA VAL A 632 33.45 6.49 21.27
C VAL A 632 33.32 7.56 22.34
N ALA A 633 32.33 8.46 22.23
CA ALA A 633 32.10 9.50 23.24
C ALA A 633 31.75 8.91 24.62
N LEU A 634 30.73 8.06 24.70
CA LEU A 634 30.27 7.48 25.97
C LEU A 634 31.30 6.51 26.55
N GLY A 635 31.90 5.64 25.72
CA GLY A 635 32.88 4.65 26.15
C GLY A 635 34.17 5.29 26.68
N THR A 636 34.69 6.32 26.01
CA THR A 636 35.89 7.03 26.46
C THR A 636 35.64 7.86 27.73
N LEU A 637 34.50 8.55 27.82
CA LEU A 637 34.11 9.30 29.03
C LEU A 637 33.94 8.37 30.24
N ALA A 638 33.28 7.23 30.05
CA ALA A 638 33.09 6.23 31.11
C ALA A 638 34.43 5.59 31.52
N ALA A 639 35.33 5.30 30.57
CA ALA A 639 36.66 4.79 30.86
C ALA A 639 37.52 5.83 31.63
N LEU A 640 37.49 7.10 31.23
CA LEU A 640 38.18 8.19 31.95
C LEU A 640 37.66 8.34 33.38
N GLY A 641 36.34 8.22 33.59
CA GLY A 641 35.72 8.22 34.91
C GLY A 641 36.20 7.07 35.79
N ALA A 642 36.22 5.85 35.23
CA ALA A 642 36.66 4.64 35.91
C ALA A 642 38.16 4.70 36.30
N VAL A 643 39.02 5.15 35.39
CA VAL A 643 40.49 5.16 35.59
C VAL A 643 40.94 6.26 36.57
N ARG A 644 40.21 7.38 36.67
CA ARG A 644 40.50 8.46 37.65
C ARG A 644 40.19 8.11 39.11
N GLY A 645 39.89 6.85 39.43
CA GLY A 645 39.67 6.39 40.80
C GLY A 645 38.29 6.69 41.37
N ARG A 646 37.33 7.18 40.56
CA ARG A 646 35.91 7.29 40.95
C ARG A 646 35.19 5.96 40.74
N ARG A 647 35.74 4.85 41.23
CA ARG A 647 35.05 3.55 41.22
C ARG A 647 33.74 3.73 42.00
N GLY A 648 32.60 3.73 41.30
CA GLY A 648 31.27 3.97 41.89
C GLY A 648 30.84 5.45 41.98
N GLY A 649 31.52 6.38 41.32
CA GLY A 649 31.07 7.78 41.27
C GLY A 649 29.79 7.98 40.45
N VAL A 650 28.93 8.92 40.84
CA VAL A 650 27.61 9.20 40.21
C VAL A 650 27.69 9.32 38.68
N VAL A 651 28.76 9.92 38.14
CA VAL A 651 28.95 10.07 36.69
C VAL A 651 29.17 8.73 35.98
N ASP A 652 29.94 7.82 36.57
CA ASP A 652 30.15 6.48 36.00
C ASP A 652 28.88 5.62 36.13
N ALA A 653 28.16 5.73 37.25
CA ALA A 653 26.85 5.09 37.42
C ALA A 653 25.83 5.59 36.39
N LEU A 654 25.76 6.90 36.15
CA LEU A 654 24.85 7.52 35.19
C LEU A 654 25.19 7.15 33.75
N LEU A 655 26.47 7.17 33.35
CA LEU A 655 26.89 6.74 32.00
C LEU A 655 26.60 5.25 31.75
N ASN A 656 26.78 4.38 32.74
CA ASN A 656 26.38 2.98 32.62
C ASN A 656 24.87 2.78 32.60
N GLY A 657 24.13 3.56 33.39
CA GLY A 657 22.67 3.59 33.36
C GLY A 657 22.14 3.98 31.98
N VAL A 658 22.70 5.04 31.38
CA VAL A 658 22.38 5.46 30.01
C VAL A 658 22.71 4.37 29.00
N ALA A 659 23.91 3.77 29.05
CA ALA A 659 24.26 2.69 28.15
C ALA A 659 23.35 1.46 28.30
N GLN A 660 22.93 1.12 29.53
CA GLN A 660 21.98 0.04 29.78
C GLN A 660 20.58 0.38 29.28
N LEU A 661 20.13 1.63 29.43
CA LEU A 661 18.84 2.09 28.94
C LEU A 661 18.79 2.07 27.41
N LEU A 662 19.85 2.53 26.76
CA LEU A 662 20.00 2.43 25.30
C LEU A 662 19.88 0.98 24.82
N ILE A 663 20.45 0.02 25.55
CA ILE A 663 20.37 -1.41 25.22
C ILE A 663 18.98 -2.00 25.50
N ALA A 664 18.33 -1.57 26.58
CA ALA A 664 17.08 -2.15 27.05
C ALA A 664 15.87 -1.75 26.19
N VAL A 665 15.96 -0.64 25.47
CA VAL A 665 14.87 -0.12 24.65
C VAL A 665 14.88 -0.80 23.26
N PRO A 666 13.78 -1.47 22.85
CA PRO A 666 13.67 -2.01 21.50
C PRO A 666 13.67 -0.90 20.44
N ASN A 667 14.33 -1.15 19.29
CA ASN A 667 14.44 -0.19 18.19
C ASN A 667 13.07 0.38 17.76
N PHE A 668 12.08 -0.49 17.56
CA PHE A 668 10.75 -0.09 17.11
C PHE A 668 10.06 0.85 18.11
N TRP A 669 10.16 0.55 19.41
CA TRP A 669 9.58 1.38 20.45
C TRP A 669 10.24 2.75 20.49
N ALA A 670 11.58 2.79 20.40
CA ALA A 670 12.30 4.06 20.30
C ALA A 670 11.85 4.85 19.06
N GLY A 671 11.72 4.18 17.91
CA GLY A 671 11.22 4.78 16.67
C GLY A 671 9.82 5.38 16.84
N THR A 672 8.87 4.61 17.37
CA THR A 672 7.49 5.06 17.61
C THR A 672 7.45 6.26 18.56
N VAL A 673 8.19 6.23 19.67
CA VAL A 673 8.24 7.36 20.62
C VAL A 673 8.86 8.60 19.98
N LEU A 674 9.94 8.44 19.21
CA LEU A 674 10.56 9.55 18.48
C LEU A 674 9.59 10.16 17.46
N ALA A 675 8.86 9.34 16.70
CA ALA A 675 7.85 9.82 15.76
C ALA A 675 6.71 10.57 16.49
N LEU A 676 6.20 10.03 17.60
CA LEU A 676 5.13 10.67 18.37
C LEU A 676 5.56 12.02 18.94
N VAL A 677 6.76 12.10 19.52
CA VAL A 677 7.23 13.34 20.16
C VAL A 677 7.67 14.36 19.11
N PHE A 678 8.54 13.98 18.18
CA PHE A 678 9.21 14.93 17.29
C PHE A 678 8.47 15.19 15.98
N ALA A 679 7.67 14.23 15.50
CA ALA A 679 6.88 14.43 14.29
C ALA A 679 5.43 14.83 14.61
N ALA A 680 4.71 14.03 15.39
CA ALA A 680 3.30 14.30 15.68
C ALA A 680 3.09 15.40 16.73
N GLY A 681 3.96 15.49 17.74
CA GLY A 681 3.86 16.50 18.81
C GLY A 681 4.51 17.83 18.43
N LEU A 682 5.82 17.81 18.18
CA LEU A 682 6.63 19.01 17.95
C LEU A 682 6.66 19.46 16.48
N HIS A 683 6.26 18.62 15.52
CA HIS A 683 6.30 18.91 14.08
C HIS A 683 7.69 19.31 13.57
N TRP A 684 8.75 18.87 14.24
CA TRP A 684 10.13 19.14 13.84
C TRP A 684 10.54 18.28 12.65
N PHE A 685 10.01 17.06 12.56
CA PHE A 685 10.31 16.07 11.53
C PHE A 685 9.02 15.55 10.88
N ALA A 686 9.16 14.92 9.71
CA ALA A 686 8.09 14.15 9.09
C ALA A 686 7.79 12.90 9.94
N ALA A 687 6.53 12.46 9.98
CA ALA A 687 6.14 11.23 10.68
C ALA A 687 6.69 9.99 9.96
N GLY A 688 6.87 10.09 8.65
CA GLY A 688 7.57 9.08 7.88
C GLY A 688 7.62 9.38 6.40
N GLY A 689 8.18 8.45 5.64
CA GLY A 689 8.39 8.57 4.20
C GLY A 689 9.72 9.20 3.86
N PHE A 690 10.04 9.15 2.57
CA PHE A 690 11.27 9.70 2.06
C PHE A 690 10.95 10.63 0.88
N PRO A 691 11.31 11.92 0.93
CA PRO A 691 10.98 12.88 -0.12
C PRO A 691 11.78 12.68 -1.43
N GLY A 692 12.62 11.64 -1.48
CA GLY A 692 13.57 11.43 -2.57
C GLY A 692 14.81 12.33 -2.44
N TRP A 693 15.86 11.98 -3.18
CA TRP A 693 17.08 12.80 -3.24
C TRP A 693 16.93 14.04 -4.12
N GLY A 694 15.90 14.07 -4.99
CA GLY A 694 15.59 15.21 -5.86
C GLY A 694 15.10 16.45 -5.10
N GLY A 695 14.48 16.27 -3.93
CA GLY A 695 14.05 17.38 -3.06
C GLY A 695 15.18 18.08 -2.30
N GLY A 696 16.44 17.67 -2.50
CA GLY A 696 17.62 18.22 -1.84
C GLY A 696 18.15 17.36 -0.69
N LEU A 697 19.43 17.57 -0.35
CA LEU A 697 20.14 16.75 0.64
C LEU A 697 19.63 16.98 2.07
N LEU A 698 19.25 18.22 2.41
CA LEU A 698 18.77 18.55 3.75
C LEU A 698 17.42 17.90 4.07
N PRO A 699 16.38 17.96 3.21
CA PRO A 699 15.13 17.22 3.43
C PRO A 699 15.32 15.71 3.52
N ALA A 700 16.19 15.13 2.68
CA ALA A 700 16.52 13.71 2.73
C ALA A 700 17.19 13.32 4.07
N CYS A 701 18.22 14.04 4.50
CA CYS A 701 18.86 13.79 5.79
C CYS A 701 17.89 13.98 6.96
N LYS A 702 17.02 15.00 6.90
CA LYS A 702 15.98 15.25 7.90
C LYS A 702 15.04 14.05 8.02
N ALA A 703 14.56 13.49 6.90
CA ALA A 703 13.70 12.30 6.89
C ALA A 703 14.39 11.05 7.49
N LEU A 704 15.72 10.90 7.32
CA LEU A 704 16.48 9.76 7.83
C LEU A 704 16.95 9.92 9.29
N THR A 705 16.85 11.11 9.88
CA THR A 705 17.47 11.40 11.19
C THR A 705 16.85 10.62 12.34
N LEU A 706 15.52 10.68 12.52
CA LEU A 706 14.84 9.93 13.59
C LEU A 706 15.00 8.40 13.43
N PRO A 707 14.81 7.83 12.22
CA PRO A 707 15.14 6.42 11.95
C PRO A 707 16.58 6.06 12.31
N ALA A 708 17.56 6.89 11.93
CA ALA A 708 18.97 6.64 12.21
C ALA A 708 19.27 6.67 13.71
N ILE A 709 18.66 7.58 14.48
CA ILE A 709 18.78 7.63 15.94
C ILE A 709 18.20 6.37 16.57
N ALA A 710 17.01 5.93 16.14
CA ALA A 710 16.36 4.73 16.65
C ALA A 710 17.21 3.47 16.43
N LEU A 711 17.85 3.36 15.26
CA LEU A 711 18.78 2.27 14.94
C LEU A 711 20.12 2.38 15.69
N ALA A 712 20.66 3.59 15.83
CA ALA A 712 21.98 3.81 16.41
C ALA A 712 22.01 3.66 17.94
N ALA A 713 20.91 3.99 18.63
CA ALA A 713 20.87 4.09 20.08
C ALA A 713 21.28 2.78 20.80
N PRO A 714 20.65 1.62 20.56
CA PRO A 714 21.02 0.38 21.25
C PRO A 714 22.43 -0.10 20.89
N GLN A 715 22.85 0.15 19.65
CA GLN A 715 24.17 -0.20 19.18
C GLN A 715 25.27 0.63 19.83
N ALA A 716 25.02 1.93 19.99
CA ALA A 716 25.92 2.82 20.71
C ALA A 716 26.11 2.35 22.15
N GLY A 717 25.05 1.88 22.81
CA GLY A 717 25.12 1.33 24.17
C GLY A 717 26.02 0.09 24.26
N ILE A 718 25.86 -0.86 23.32
CA ILE A 718 26.66 -2.10 23.26
C ILE A 718 28.14 -1.76 22.98
N LEU A 719 28.39 -0.96 21.95
CA LEU A 719 29.74 -0.56 21.56
C LEU A 719 30.43 0.28 22.65
N ALA A 720 29.72 1.21 23.29
CA ALA A 720 30.26 2.01 24.40
C ALA A 720 30.70 1.12 25.56
N ARG A 721 29.91 0.10 25.90
CA ARG A 721 30.21 -0.84 26.99
C ARG A 721 31.46 -1.65 26.71
N VAL A 722 31.59 -2.19 25.51
CA VAL A 722 32.76 -2.97 25.09
C VAL A 722 33.98 -2.07 25.07
N LEU A 723 33.88 -0.92 24.39
CA LEU A 723 34.98 0.03 24.27
C LEU A 723 35.45 0.50 25.64
N ARG A 724 34.53 0.76 26.59
CA ARG A 724 34.88 1.07 27.98
C ARG A 724 35.68 -0.06 28.61
N GLY A 725 35.21 -1.31 28.51
CA GLY A 725 35.88 -2.49 29.06
C GLY A 725 37.30 -2.64 28.54
N GLU A 726 37.46 -2.55 27.21
CA GLU A 726 38.75 -2.62 26.54
C GLU A 726 39.67 -1.46 26.90
N LEU A 727 39.16 -0.22 26.94
CA LEU A 727 39.95 0.94 27.36
C LEU A 727 40.47 0.79 28.78
N VAL A 728 39.63 0.33 29.72
CA VAL A 728 40.04 0.09 31.11
C VAL A 728 41.10 -1.01 31.19
N ALA A 729 40.95 -2.09 30.41
CA ALA A 729 41.94 -3.16 30.33
C ALA A 729 43.28 -2.69 29.74
N GLN A 730 43.25 -1.94 28.63
CA GLN A 730 44.43 -1.38 27.98
C GLN A 730 45.19 -0.42 28.89
N MET A 731 44.48 0.38 29.69
CA MET A 731 45.10 1.28 30.67
C MET A 731 45.92 0.54 31.75
N GLY A 732 45.70 -0.77 31.94
CA GLY A 732 46.50 -1.61 32.83
C GLY A 732 47.81 -2.13 32.25
N GLN A 733 48.07 -1.94 30.95
CA GLN A 733 49.19 -2.53 30.22
C GLN A 733 50.51 -1.77 30.41
N ASP A 734 51.64 -2.46 30.29
CA ASP A 734 52.97 -1.90 30.55
C ASP A 734 53.35 -0.76 29.59
N TYR A 735 52.94 -0.85 28.32
CA TYR A 735 53.21 0.22 27.34
C TYR A 735 52.52 1.55 27.71
N ILE A 736 51.36 1.50 28.37
CA ILE A 736 50.68 2.70 28.91
C ILE A 736 51.43 3.26 30.11
N ARG A 737 51.93 2.39 31.01
CA ARG A 737 52.77 2.81 32.15
C ARG A 737 54.03 3.51 31.67
N THR A 738 54.69 2.97 30.64
CA THR A 738 55.86 3.60 30.01
C THR A 738 55.51 4.96 29.39
N ALA A 739 54.38 5.07 28.69
CA ALA A 739 53.94 6.34 28.10
C ALA A 739 53.67 7.40 29.19
N ARG A 740 53.05 7.01 30.31
CA ARG A 740 52.82 7.88 31.47
C ARG A 740 54.14 8.29 32.14
N ALA A 741 55.09 7.37 32.28
CA ALA A 741 56.42 7.67 32.82
C ALA A 741 57.23 8.64 31.95
N LYS A 742 56.99 8.66 30.64
CA LYS A 742 57.54 9.63 29.68
C LYS A 742 56.85 11.01 29.71
N GLY A 743 55.91 11.24 30.64
CA GLY A 743 55.29 12.54 30.88
C GLY A 743 53.91 12.75 30.25
N LEU A 744 53.31 11.76 29.57
CA LEU A 744 51.95 11.91 29.04
C LEU A 744 50.92 12.00 30.16
N SER A 745 49.96 12.91 30.04
CA SER A 745 48.78 12.96 30.92
C SER A 745 47.89 11.72 30.74
N LEU A 746 46.99 11.46 31.70
CA LEU A 746 46.09 10.31 31.65
C LEU A 746 45.21 10.33 30.38
N ALA A 747 44.69 11.51 30.03
CA ALA A 747 43.88 11.69 28.83
C ALA A 747 44.69 11.49 27.55
N GLN A 748 45.93 11.98 27.50
CA GLN A 748 46.83 11.77 26.37
C GLN A 748 47.21 10.29 26.21
N ALA A 749 47.51 9.60 27.31
CA ALA A 749 47.80 8.16 27.26
C ALA A 749 46.58 7.35 26.79
N LEU A 750 45.38 7.70 27.27
CA LEU A 750 44.14 7.05 26.86
C LEU A 750 43.84 7.30 25.38
N LEU A 751 43.79 8.55 24.93
CA LEU A 751 43.40 8.89 23.55
C LEU A 751 44.45 8.49 22.52
N ARG A 752 45.74 8.62 22.84
CA ARG A 752 46.84 8.41 21.87
C ARG A 752 47.33 6.97 21.82
N HIS A 753 47.21 6.22 22.91
CA HIS A 753 47.78 4.87 23.02
C HIS A 753 46.76 3.79 23.38
N ALA A 754 45.82 4.04 24.31
CA ALA A 754 44.84 3.01 24.69
C ALA A 754 43.72 2.88 23.65
N LEU A 755 43.16 3.98 23.17
CA LEU A 755 42.02 4.01 22.25
C LEU A 755 42.30 3.29 20.91
N PRO A 756 43.42 3.55 20.20
CA PRO A 756 43.70 2.83 18.96
C PRO A 756 43.78 1.31 19.14
N ASN A 757 44.28 0.83 20.29
CA ASN A 757 44.38 -0.59 20.59
C ASN A 757 43.04 -1.18 21.06
N ALA A 758 42.22 -0.41 21.78
CA ALA A 758 40.88 -0.80 22.22
C ALA A 758 39.85 -0.83 21.07
N CYS A 759 40.15 -0.18 19.93
CA CYS A 759 39.28 -0.22 18.76
C CYS A 759 39.24 -1.58 18.05
N VAL A 760 40.23 -2.46 18.23
CA VAL A 760 40.29 -3.76 17.51
C VAL A 760 39.11 -4.68 17.88
N PRO A 761 38.83 -4.94 19.18
CA PRO A 761 37.64 -5.72 19.55
C PRO A 761 36.33 -4.98 19.21
N ALA A 762 36.33 -3.65 19.32
CA ALA A 762 35.15 -2.83 18.99
C ALA A 762 34.78 -2.90 17.50
N LEU A 763 35.77 -2.94 16.59
CA LEU A 763 35.57 -3.10 15.14
C LEU A 763 34.93 -4.46 14.81
N THR A 764 35.39 -5.52 15.46
CA THR A 764 34.79 -6.87 15.29
C THR A 764 33.33 -6.88 15.70
N ILE A 765 32.99 -6.24 16.83
CA ILE A 765 31.60 -6.16 17.28
C ILE A 765 30.77 -5.29 16.35
N LEU A 766 31.32 -4.18 15.85
CA LEU A 766 30.64 -3.34 14.86
C LEU A 766 30.21 -4.14 13.62
N GLY A 767 31.00 -5.14 13.21
CA GLY A 767 30.63 -6.05 12.13
C GLY A 767 29.49 -6.99 12.44
N MET A 768 29.48 -7.59 13.62
CA MET A 768 28.34 -8.39 14.07
C MET A 768 27.07 -7.52 14.18
N GLN A 769 27.22 -6.28 14.64
CA GLN A 769 26.12 -5.33 14.81
C GLN A 769 25.55 -4.80 13.50
N PHE A 770 26.30 -4.85 12.40
CA PHE A 770 25.78 -4.50 11.08
C PHE A 770 24.62 -5.43 10.65
N SER A 771 24.72 -6.73 10.92
CA SER A 771 23.63 -7.68 10.66
C SER A 771 22.36 -7.32 11.45
N PHE A 772 22.53 -6.92 12.71
CA PHE A 772 21.42 -6.43 13.53
C PHE A 772 20.87 -5.08 13.07
N LEU A 773 21.69 -4.20 12.46
CA LEU A 773 21.18 -2.97 11.83
C LEU A 773 20.29 -3.28 10.65
N LEU A 774 20.69 -4.21 9.78
CA LEU A 774 19.87 -4.56 8.62
C LEU A 774 18.55 -5.19 9.06
N ALA A 775 18.57 -6.12 10.02
CA ALA A 775 17.36 -6.72 10.58
C ALA A 775 16.46 -5.69 11.30
N GLY A 776 17.05 -4.84 12.14
CA GLY A 776 16.33 -3.75 12.81
C GLY A 776 15.82 -2.68 11.84
N GLY A 777 16.54 -2.47 10.73
CA GLY A 777 16.19 -1.59 9.64
C GLY A 777 14.88 -1.97 8.98
N ILE A 778 14.61 -3.27 8.83
CA ILE A 778 13.30 -3.77 8.34
C ILE A 778 12.15 -3.21 9.17
N ILE A 779 12.28 -3.27 10.49
CA ILE A 779 11.21 -2.80 11.38
C ILE A 779 11.14 -1.27 11.37
N ILE A 780 12.29 -0.59 11.43
CA ILE A 780 12.35 0.88 11.46
C ILE A 780 11.85 1.51 10.15
N GLU A 781 12.16 0.92 9.00
CA GLU A 781 11.63 1.36 7.72
C GLU A 781 10.11 1.24 7.66
N ASN A 782 9.52 0.22 8.30
CA ASN A 782 8.08 0.11 8.43
C ASN A 782 7.50 1.15 9.38
N VAL A 783 8.11 1.34 10.56
CA VAL A 783 7.66 2.35 11.55
C VAL A 783 7.63 3.77 10.96
N PHE A 784 8.67 4.13 10.21
CA PHE A 784 8.78 5.45 9.57
C PHE A 784 8.36 5.44 8.10
N PHE A 785 7.70 4.39 7.60
CA PHE A 785 7.20 4.31 6.22
C PHE A 785 8.26 4.65 5.14
N LEU A 786 9.52 4.33 5.40
CA LEU A 786 10.60 4.56 4.45
C LEU A 786 10.52 3.54 3.31
N PRO A 787 10.66 3.98 2.05
CA PRO A 787 10.70 3.08 0.90
C PRO A 787 12.09 2.45 0.80
N GLY A 788 12.45 1.60 1.76
CA GLY A 788 13.69 0.82 1.79
C GLY A 788 13.49 -0.66 1.49
N LEU A 789 14.59 -1.42 1.51
CA LEU A 789 14.63 -2.85 1.19
C LEU A 789 13.88 -3.69 2.23
N GLY A 790 13.91 -3.29 3.49
CA GLY A 790 13.22 -3.96 4.57
C GLY A 790 11.70 -3.85 4.45
N ARG A 791 11.20 -2.65 4.14
CA ARG A 791 9.77 -2.50 3.82
C ARG A 791 9.38 -3.26 2.55
N LEU A 792 10.23 -3.25 1.52
CA LEU A 792 9.98 -4.00 0.29
C LEU A 792 9.84 -5.51 0.52
N VAL A 793 10.73 -6.14 1.31
CA VAL A 793 10.60 -7.58 1.60
C VAL A 793 9.36 -7.86 2.45
N PHE A 794 9.02 -7.00 3.41
CA PHE A 794 7.79 -7.14 4.20
C PHE A 794 6.54 -7.11 3.32
N GLN A 795 6.45 -6.14 2.41
CA GLN A 795 5.36 -6.03 1.44
C GLN A 795 5.33 -7.21 0.47
N ALA A 796 6.49 -7.65 -0.03
CA ALA A 796 6.57 -8.80 -0.95
C ALA A 796 6.13 -10.11 -0.28
N VAL A 797 6.44 -10.31 1.01
CA VAL A 797 5.92 -11.45 1.78
C VAL A 797 4.40 -11.38 1.89
N ALA A 798 3.85 -10.21 2.25
CA ALA A 798 2.41 -10.01 2.36
C ALA A 798 1.66 -10.21 1.03
N GLN A 799 2.25 -9.73 -0.08
CA GLN A 799 1.71 -9.85 -1.43
C GLN A 799 2.06 -11.18 -2.12
N ARG A 800 2.83 -12.06 -1.46
CA ARG A 800 3.32 -13.34 -1.99
C ARG A 800 4.15 -13.21 -3.29
N ASP A 801 4.88 -12.11 -3.44
CA ASP A 801 5.85 -11.95 -4.53
C ASP A 801 7.17 -12.63 -4.19
N LEU A 802 7.24 -13.93 -4.46
CA LEU A 802 8.38 -14.76 -4.08
C LEU A 802 9.67 -14.36 -4.80
N ILE A 803 9.60 -13.79 -6.01
CA ILE A 803 10.80 -13.34 -6.73
C ILE A 803 11.41 -12.14 -6.01
N VAL A 804 10.57 -11.17 -5.60
CA VAL A 804 11.05 -10.03 -4.81
C VAL A 804 11.58 -10.47 -3.45
N VAL A 805 10.88 -11.37 -2.74
CA VAL A 805 11.35 -11.92 -1.47
C VAL A 805 12.73 -12.58 -1.65
N GLN A 806 12.89 -13.41 -2.68
CA GLN A 806 14.14 -14.09 -2.98
C GLN A 806 15.28 -13.10 -3.28
N GLY A 807 15.04 -12.16 -4.18
CA GLY A 807 16.04 -11.17 -4.61
C GLY A 807 16.48 -10.27 -3.46
N VAL A 808 15.53 -9.71 -2.70
CA VAL A 808 15.84 -8.84 -1.56
C VAL A 808 16.54 -9.62 -0.44
N THR A 809 16.12 -10.86 -0.14
CA THR A 809 16.76 -11.69 0.90
C THR A 809 18.21 -12.00 0.53
N VAL A 810 18.49 -12.40 -0.72
CA VAL A 810 19.87 -12.60 -1.20
C VAL A 810 20.67 -11.30 -1.14
N GLY A 811 20.08 -10.17 -1.55
CA GLY A 811 20.73 -8.87 -1.47
C GLY A 811 21.12 -8.47 -0.04
N LEU A 812 20.23 -8.70 0.93
CA LEU A 812 20.50 -8.43 2.35
C LEU A 812 21.59 -9.35 2.91
N VAL A 813 21.52 -10.66 2.61
CA VAL A 813 22.57 -11.62 3.02
C VAL A 813 23.91 -11.26 2.38
N PHE A 814 23.91 -10.89 1.09
CA PHE A 814 25.10 -10.44 0.39
C PHE A 814 25.72 -9.22 1.08
N ALA A 815 24.91 -8.22 1.44
CA ALA A 815 25.40 -7.04 2.16
C ALA A 815 26.04 -7.40 3.51
N VAL A 816 25.43 -8.31 4.29
CA VAL A 816 26.00 -8.81 5.55
C VAL A 816 27.35 -9.49 5.36
N VAL A 817 27.43 -10.42 4.40
CA VAL A 817 28.65 -11.20 4.16
C VAL A 817 29.77 -10.29 3.62
N VAL A 818 29.45 -9.35 2.74
CA VAL A 818 30.41 -8.36 2.24
C VAL A 818 30.93 -7.48 3.38
N VAL A 819 30.07 -6.94 4.24
CA VAL A 819 30.53 -6.11 5.37
C VAL A 819 31.38 -6.92 6.35
N THR A 820 31.03 -8.17 6.60
CA THR A 820 31.85 -9.09 7.41
C THR A 820 33.24 -9.25 6.82
N PHE A 821 33.33 -9.46 5.49
CA PHE A 821 34.61 -9.53 4.78
C PHE A 821 35.40 -8.22 4.85
N LEU A 822 34.75 -7.06 4.71
CA LEU A 822 35.40 -5.76 4.85
C LEU A 822 35.99 -5.55 6.24
N ILE A 823 35.34 -6.09 7.27
CA ILE A 823 35.79 -5.98 8.66
C ILE A 823 36.94 -6.94 8.95
N ASP A 824 36.93 -8.14 8.36
CA ASP A 824 38.10 -9.03 8.39
C ASP A 824 39.34 -8.35 7.79
N LEU A 825 39.17 -7.63 6.66
CA LEU A 825 40.25 -6.86 6.05
C LEU A 825 40.70 -5.69 6.93
N ALA A 826 39.75 -4.96 7.54
CA ALA A 826 40.06 -3.87 8.45
C ALA A 826 40.84 -4.37 9.67
N ASN A 827 40.43 -5.49 10.26
CA ASN A 827 41.11 -6.14 11.38
C ASN A 827 42.54 -6.54 11.00
N ALA A 828 42.74 -7.13 9.81
CA ALA A 828 44.07 -7.48 9.31
C ALA A 828 44.98 -6.26 9.07
N ALA A 829 44.40 -5.12 8.69
CA ALA A 829 45.13 -3.87 8.48
C ALA A 829 45.54 -3.20 9.80
N VAL A 830 44.73 -3.35 10.86
CA VAL A 830 45.00 -2.80 12.19
C VAL A 830 45.92 -3.70 13.01
N ASP A 831 45.77 -5.04 12.93
CA ASP A 831 46.68 -6.01 13.54
C ASP A 831 47.34 -6.93 12.50
N PRO A 832 48.54 -6.57 12.01
CA PRO A 832 49.31 -7.37 11.05
C PRO A 832 49.73 -8.75 11.57
N ARG A 833 49.52 -9.06 12.86
CA ARG A 833 49.77 -10.41 13.40
C ARG A 833 48.76 -11.43 12.87
N LEU A 834 47.55 -11.00 12.52
CA LEU A 834 46.49 -11.86 11.99
C LEU A 834 46.80 -12.41 10.57
N THR A 835 47.77 -11.82 9.87
CA THR A 835 48.14 -12.18 8.50
C THR A 835 49.35 -13.11 8.42
N ARG A 836 50.09 -13.24 9.53
CA ARG A 836 51.26 -14.14 9.66
C ARG A 836 50.79 -15.41 10.34
N GLY A 837 50.69 -16.51 9.59
CA GLY A 837 50.41 -17.83 10.16
C GLY A 837 51.38 -18.20 11.30
N PRO A 838 51.04 -19.20 12.13
CA PRO A 838 51.92 -19.61 13.23
C PRO A 838 53.32 -19.84 12.68
N ARG A 839 54.33 -19.15 13.24
CA ARG A 839 55.72 -19.46 12.92
C ARG A 839 55.98 -20.89 13.43
N PRO A 840 56.54 -21.78 12.58
CA PRO A 840 56.88 -23.14 12.99
C PRO A 840 57.87 -23.14 14.16
#